data_AF-A0A813D8F7-F1
#
_entry.id   AF-A0A813D8F7-F1
#
_cell.length_a   1.000
_cell.length_b   1.000
_cell.length_c   1.000
_cell.angle_alpha   90.00
_cell.angle_beta   90.00
_cell.angle_gamma   90.00
#
_symmetry.space_group_name_H-M   'P 1'
#
loop_
_entity.id
_entity.type
_entity.pdbx_description
1 polymer ?
#
loop_
_entity_poly.entity_id
_entity_poly.type
_entity_poly.pdbx_seq_one_letter_code
_entity_poly.pdbx_strand_id
1 'polypeptide(L)'
;MLFLVILASGGKQSSASGEAKQVNAMRVPTTFNEMFLFNGAVMGFGNSLWMPMVLEAFDAIVTNAANSFRLQEECDTLSLSIAKYKGTVNLSEFKAVMLASLRSLVPKDWNSAHEVAWTWLWGNVERILQNLLGKPAVQEKALERFISSLTEDSQNYFRRELFRRFFALAPAGQDYFKQSTTRLYFIADKVVEFGLQMFRAPKIMVEEISALGLRKVGYGIPTELFGPFVSGAVELVRTMTEDANAEDGFRWSLSLVSRILVRTINEGSTIVMQAINTNSAKQLEKAVSCAPRGKRSMWLLDISVGSQSISPLYWSIESGSLESAKAMIQDLLIIRADRDNYYYGADDLFARHPDIIQRLCADAEILLPGLLDGLIWRSRLTQGGRRRVNFYIKHLVQDADGNFSKCLDWLVEEGDPKIACHPAVVLFSDLVWGGLANRFFLLGKCWFLFTLCLFIISQSILQHLNEGDQHQMTRTSIMAIRCFIYVGSLGREVQRQLSEAVGDFRARRYIRLSGGICFPKYLGRWNNAVSFLLMICVMLMLTQEPIIWCADNYDPDADSGRSTNFANGRNYDADLFTQHCPSSSLEVYAPVSMVAMLLYWTLIVDLTVFSTRVSAFVLVCAHTMSELGLFILAMFFLILAFSSAVSSLDHHNDDFSGIPSSMMSLTEMTLSMYPTGHFAVIAETPIVLAVVSLFSIMGNVFLLNLLVAQLTGAYQTIHTDLVGYARLNRGSLDLLKVICFLLLLVCCCLFILNCSYSDCFAADRRSVMQVESDVLA
;
A
#
# COMPACT_ATOMS: atom_id res chain seq x y z
N MET A 1 -21.60 3.18 -2.20
CA MET A 1 -20.73 2.83 -3.35
C MET A 1 -20.08 1.45 -3.23
N LEU A 2 -20.58 0.56 -2.36
CA LEU A 2 -20.14 -0.84 -2.24
C LEU A 2 -21.17 -1.84 -2.85
N PHE A 3 -22.17 -1.32 -3.57
CA PHE A 3 -23.34 -2.07 -4.05
C PHE A 3 -23.22 -2.52 -5.52
N LEU A 4 -22.06 -2.33 -6.16
CA LEU A 4 -21.86 -2.53 -7.61
C LEU A 4 -20.75 -3.53 -7.99
N VAL A 5 -20.12 -4.19 -7.02
CA VAL A 5 -19.02 -5.15 -7.27
C VAL A 5 -19.41 -6.61 -6.99
N ILE A 6 -20.56 -6.87 -6.36
CA ILE A 6 -21.05 -8.23 -6.05
C ILE A 6 -21.91 -8.82 -7.20
N LEU A 7 -22.31 -8.02 -8.20
CA LEU A 7 -23.06 -8.50 -9.37
C LEU A 7 -22.18 -9.02 -10.53
N ALA A 8 -20.87 -9.19 -10.32
CA ALA A 8 -19.93 -9.62 -11.37
C ALA A 8 -19.28 -11.01 -11.13
N SER A 9 -19.89 -11.87 -10.30
CA SER A 9 -19.50 -13.29 -10.21
C SER A 9 -20.73 -14.19 -10.06
N GLY A 10 -21.55 -14.23 -11.10
CA GLY A 10 -22.69 -15.14 -11.20
C GLY A 10 -22.99 -15.41 -12.66
N GLY A 11 -22.51 -16.52 -13.21
CA GLY A 11 -22.81 -16.89 -14.59
C GLY A 11 -21.94 -17.99 -15.18
N LYS A 12 -21.76 -19.13 -14.51
CA LYS A 12 -21.49 -20.38 -15.27
C LYS A 12 -22.82 -20.86 -15.84
N GLN A 13 -23.13 -20.38 -17.04
CA GLN A 13 -24.12 -20.99 -17.92
C GLN A 13 -23.63 -22.40 -18.25
N SER A 14 -24.30 -23.42 -17.73
CA SER A 14 -24.28 -24.74 -18.35
C SER A 14 -25.08 -24.64 -19.64
N SER A 15 -24.36 -24.66 -20.76
CA SER A 15 -24.92 -24.73 -22.10
C SER A 15 -25.79 -25.99 -22.25
N ALA A 16 -27.10 -25.80 -22.36
CA ALA A 16 -27.99 -26.81 -22.89
C ALA A 16 -27.72 -26.95 -24.39
N SER A 17 -26.98 -28.00 -24.76
CA SER A 17 -27.03 -28.57 -26.11
C SER A 17 -27.80 -29.88 -26.00
N GLY A 18 -28.90 -29.97 -26.72
CA GLY A 18 -29.69 -31.19 -26.82
C GLY A 18 -28.97 -32.18 -27.72
N GLU A 19 -28.61 -33.33 -27.17
CA GLU A 19 -28.36 -34.54 -27.95
C GLU A 19 -29.11 -35.72 -27.37
N ALA A 20 -29.66 -36.51 -28.28
CA ALA A 20 -30.60 -37.57 -28.02
C ALA A 20 -29.97 -38.77 -27.28
N LYS A 21 -30.82 -39.40 -26.47
CA LYS A 21 -30.61 -40.65 -25.72
C LYS A 21 -29.68 -41.67 -26.40
N GLN A 22 -28.62 -42.01 -25.68
CA GLN A 22 -28.02 -43.35 -25.74
C GLN A 22 -27.96 -43.91 -24.31
N VAL A 23 -28.64 -45.03 -24.10
CA VAL A 23 -28.73 -45.74 -22.81
C VAL A 23 -27.37 -46.35 -22.50
N ASN A 24 -26.58 -45.69 -21.66
CA ASN A 24 -25.31 -46.20 -21.16
C ASN A 24 -25.48 -46.80 -19.76
N ALA A 25 -24.75 -47.89 -19.52
CA ALA A 25 -24.71 -48.69 -18.30
C ALA A 25 -24.82 -47.82 -17.03
N MET A 26 -25.86 -48.08 -16.24
CA MET A 26 -26.25 -47.29 -15.08
C MET A 26 -25.14 -47.34 -14.02
N ARG A 27 -24.32 -46.28 -13.94
CA ARG A 27 -23.33 -46.09 -12.88
C ARG A 27 -24.11 -45.98 -11.56
N VAL A 28 -23.96 -46.98 -10.69
CA VAL A 28 -24.63 -46.98 -9.38
C VAL A 28 -24.12 -45.78 -8.57
N PRO A 29 -25.01 -44.91 -8.07
CA PRO A 29 -24.62 -43.78 -7.23
C PRO A 29 -23.81 -44.20 -6.01
N THR A 30 -22.82 -43.40 -5.61
CA THR A 30 -21.95 -43.72 -4.45
C THR A 30 -22.09 -42.72 -3.30
N THR A 31 -22.77 -41.60 -3.52
CA THR A 31 -23.04 -40.60 -2.48
C THR A 31 -24.51 -40.61 -2.05
N PHE A 32 -24.80 -40.14 -0.83
CA PHE A 32 -26.17 -40.04 -0.34
C PHE A 32 -27.06 -39.18 -1.24
N ASN A 33 -26.57 -38.02 -1.65
CA ASN A 33 -27.35 -37.10 -2.49
C ASN A 33 -27.70 -37.71 -3.85
N GLU A 34 -26.74 -38.35 -4.53
CA GLU A 34 -26.99 -39.00 -5.81
C GLU A 34 -27.91 -40.21 -5.67
N MET A 35 -27.72 -41.02 -4.61
CA MET A 35 -28.58 -42.18 -4.35
C MET A 35 -30.01 -41.77 -4.00
N PHE A 36 -30.18 -40.68 -3.24
CA PHE A 36 -31.48 -40.11 -2.91
C PHE A 36 -32.23 -39.67 -4.16
N LEU A 37 -31.58 -38.92 -5.06
CA LEU A 37 -32.20 -38.48 -6.32
C LEU A 37 -32.53 -39.67 -7.23
N PHE A 38 -31.64 -40.67 -7.28
CA PHE A 38 -31.88 -41.91 -8.02
C PHE A 38 -33.10 -42.68 -7.51
N ASN A 39 -33.17 -42.97 -6.22
CA ASN A 39 -34.31 -43.68 -5.63
C ASN A 39 -35.59 -42.85 -5.66
N GLY A 40 -35.49 -41.53 -5.51
CA GLY A 40 -36.61 -40.61 -5.72
C GLY A 40 -37.17 -40.73 -7.12
N ALA A 41 -36.32 -40.76 -8.16
CA ALA A 41 -36.75 -40.97 -9.53
C ALA A 41 -37.39 -42.35 -9.75
N VAL A 42 -36.80 -43.42 -9.19
CA VAL A 42 -37.35 -44.79 -9.28
C VAL A 42 -38.72 -44.91 -8.61
N MET A 43 -38.94 -44.21 -7.49
CA MET A 43 -40.20 -44.20 -6.76
C MET A 43 -41.26 -43.25 -7.36
N GLY A 44 -40.98 -42.59 -8.49
CA GLY A 44 -41.90 -41.67 -9.16
C GLY A 44 -41.85 -40.22 -8.67
N PHE A 45 -40.91 -39.88 -7.78
CA PHE A 45 -40.71 -38.54 -7.21
C PHE A 45 -39.64 -37.71 -7.92
N GLY A 46 -39.14 -38.15 -9.09
CA GLY A 46 -38.04 -37.48 -9.81
C GLY A 46 -38.35 -36.03 -10.24
N ASN A 47 -39.62 -35.66 -10.35
CA ASN A 47 -40.06 -34.28 -10.67
C ASN A 47 -40.35 -33.43 -9.42
N SER A 48 -40.12 -33.96 -8.21
CA SER A 48 -40.39 -33.23 -6.96
C SER A 48 -39.36 -32.11 -6.75
N LEU A 49 -39.83 -30.86 -6.70
CA LEU A 49 -38.95 -29.69 -6.51
C LEU A 49 -38.70 -29.37 -5.02
N TRP A 50 -39.52 -29.90 -4.10
CA TRP A 50 -39.36 -29.64 -2.65
C TRP A 50 -38.41 -30.62 -1.97
N MET A 51 -38.33 -31.87 -2.44
CA MET A 51 -37.42 -32.87 -1.88
C MET A 51 -35.94 -32.46 -1.94
N PRO A 52 -35.43 -31.85 -3.03
CA PRO A 52 -34.07 -31.32 -3.06
C PRO A 52 -33.80 -30.22 -2.02
N MET A 53 -34.80 -29.41 -1.65
CA MET A 53 -34.64 -28.38 -0.61
C MET A 53 -34.42 -29.00 0.77
N VAL A 54 -35.14 -30.09 1.07
CA VAL A 54 -34.92 -30.87 2.29
C VAL A 54 -33.57 -31.57 2.24
N LEU A 55 -33.20 -32.14 1.10
CA LEU A 55 -31.92 -32.82 0.91
C LEU A 55 -30.73 -31.89 1.16
N GLU A 56 -30.82 -30.63 0.74
CA GLU A 56 -29.79 -29.62 0.97
C GLU A 56 -29.59 -29.31 2.47
N ALA A 57 -30.68 -29.28 3.25
CA ALA A 57 -30.62 -29.07 4.70
C ALA A 57 -30.35 -30.37 5.50
N PHE A 58 -30.43 -31.53 4.85
CA PHE A 58 -30.44 -32.81 5.52
C PHE A 58 -29.14 -33.12 6.26
N ASP A 59 -27.99 -32.79 5.67
CA ASP A 59 -26.69 -33.00 6.31
C ASP A 59 -26.56 -32.20 7.62
N ALA A 60 -27.00 -30.93 7.61
CA ALA A 60 -27.03 -30.08 8.79
C ALA A 60 -28.01 -30.61 9.86
N ILE A 61 -29.17 -31.11 9.46
CA ILE A 61 -30.15 -31.74 10.36
C ILE A 61 -29.57 -32.98 11.03
N VAL A 62 -28.93 -33.87 10.25
CA VAL A 62 -28.35 -35.13 10.75
C VAL A 62 -27.19 -34.86 11.70
N THR A 63 -26.26 -33.98 11.30
CA THR A 63 -25.08 -33.63 12.12
C THR A 63 -25.48 -33.02 13.46
N ASN A 64 -26.64 -32.38 13.53
CA ASN A 64 -27.15 -31.72 14.73
C ASN A 64 -28.28 -32.47 15.43
N ALA A 65 -28.52 -33.74 15.10
CA ALA A 65 -29.60 -34.55 15.67
C ALA A 65 -29.57 -34.64 17.21
N ALA A 66 -28.39 -34.58 17.82
CA ALA A 66 -28.21 -34.64 19.28
C ALA A 66 -28.42 -33.29 19.99
N ASN A 67 -28.47 -32.18 19.24
CA ASN A 67 -28.67 -30.83 19.78
C ASN A 67 -30.09 -30.34 19.41
N SER A 68 -31.02 -30.47 20.35
CA SER A 68 -32.44 -30.14 20.13
C SER A 68 -32.66 -28.68 19.70
N PHE A 69 -31.88 -27.74 20.21
CA PHE A 69 -31.98 -26.33 19.82
C PHE A 69 -31.51 -26.11 18.38
N ARG A 70 -30.39 -26.74 18.00
CA ARG A 70 -29.83 -26.62 16.65
C ARG A 70 -30.71 -27.32 15.62
N LEU A 71 -31.22 -28.50 15.95
CA LEU A 71 -32.19 -29.23 15.12
C LEU A 71 -33.45 -28.40 14.87
N GLN A 72 -33.98 -27.73 15.91
CA GLN A 72 -35.13 -26.84 15.77
C GLN A 72 -34.83 -25.65 14.84
N GLU A 73 -33.66 -25.01 14.96
CA GLU A 73 -33.24 -23.90 14.08
C GLU A 73 -33.15 -24.33 12.61
N GLU A 74 -32.57 -25.49 12.33
CA GLU A 74 -32.49 -26.05 10.98
C GLU A 74 -33.89 -26.36 10.42
N CYS A 75 -34.78 -26.92 11.24
CA CYS A 75 -36.17 -27.17 10.85
C CYS A 75 -36.97 -25.87 10.63
N ASP A 76 -36.75 -24.85 11.46
CA ASP A 76 -37.39 -23.53 11.34
C ASP A 76 -36.96 -22.86 10.02
N THR A 77 -35.66 -22.90 9.69
CA THR A 77 -35.10 -22.36 8.44
C THR A 77 -35.56 -23.15 7.21
N LEU A 78 -35.62 -24.47 7.33
CA LEU A 78 -36.16 -25.35 6.30
C LEU A 78 -37.65 -25.07 6.06
N SER A 79 -38.44 -24.81 7.10
CA SER A 79 -39.87 -24.51 6.97
C SER A 79 -40.10 -23.24 6.14
N LEU A 80 -39.24 -22.22 6.26
CA LEU A 80 -39.28 -21.00 5.44
C LEU A 80 -38.94 -21.29 3.98
N SER A 81 -37.99 -22.19 3.74
CA SER A 81 -37.61 -22.61 2.38
C SER A 81 -38.72 -23.42 1.72
N ILE A 82 -39.34 -24.35 2.45
CA ILE A 82 -40.48 -25.16 1.98
C ILE A 82 -41.70 -24.27 1.72
N ALA A 83 -41.95 -23.25 2.53
CA ALA A 83 -43.10 -22.35 2.34
C ALA A 83 -43.11 -21.62 0.99
N LYS A 84 -41.96 -21.51 0.32
CA LYS A 84 -41.84 -20.93 -1.02
C LYS A 84 -42.23 -21.88 -2.14
N TYR A 85 -42.28 -23.18 -1.86
CA TYR A 85 -42.70 -24.18 -2.83
C TYR A 85 -44.21 -24.09 -3.06
N LYS A 86 -44.61 -24.03 -4.33
CA LYS A 86 -46.02 -23.99 -4.74
C LYS A 86 -46.47 -25.42 -5.06
N GLY A 87 -46.97 -26.13 -4.06
CA GLY A 87 -47.50 -27.48 -4.21
C GLY A 87 -47.79 -28.17 -2.89
N THR A 88 -48.25 -29.42 -2.94
CA THR A 88 -48.44 -30.25 -1.75
C THR A 88 -47.10 -30.86 -1.32
N VAL A 89 -46.81 -30.78 -0.03
CA VAL A 89 -45.60 -31.33 0.58
C VAL A 89 -46.01 -32.52 1.44
N ASN A 90 -45.47 -33.69 1.15
CA ASN A 90 -45.74 -34.91 1.89
C ASN A 90 -44.44 -35.47 2.49
N LEU A 91 -44.20 -35.16 3.77
CA LEU A 91 -42.96 -35.51 4.47
C LEU A 91 -42.76 -37.02 4.61
N SER A 92 -43.84 -37.82 4.52
CA SER A 92 -43.76 -39.28 4.53
C SER A 92 -43.10 -39.84 3.27
N GLU A 93 -43.20 -39.15 2.13
CA GLU A 93 -42.54 -39.55 0.87
C GLU A 93 -41.03 -39.36 0.97
N PHE A 94 -40.58 -38.25 1.58
CA PHE A 94 -39.14 -38.04 1.83
C PHE A 94 -38.56 -39.13 2.72
N LYS A 95 -39.29 -39.53 3.77
CA LYS A 95 -38.90 -40.65 4.64
C LYS A 95 -38.65 -41.94 3.86
N ALA A 96 -39.57 -42.29 2.95
CA ALA A 96 -39.48 -43.52 2.16
C ALA A 96 -38.25 -43.51 1.24
N VAL A 97 -38.00 -42.39 0.54
CA VAL A 97 -36.83 -42.23 -0.33
C VAL A 97 -35.53 -42.22 0.48
N MET A 98 -35.51 -41.53 1.62
CA MET A 98 -34.37 -41.48 2.54
C MET A 98 -33.96 -42.88 3.01
N LEU A 99 -34.90 -43.67 3.54
CA LEU A 99 -34.63 -45.01 4.05
C LEU A 99 -34.16 -45.96 2.94
N ALA A 100 -34.77 -45.90 1.76
CA ALA A 100 -34.33 -46.70 0.62
C ALA A 100 -32.90 -46.35 0.16
N SER A 101 -32.55 -45.07 0.22
CA SER A 101 -31.23 -44.56 -0.20
C SER A 101 -30.12 -44.94 0.77
N LEU A 102 -30.36 -44.81 2.07
CA LEU A 102 -29.43 -45.27 3.10
C LEU A 102 -29.22 -46.79 3.00
N ARG A 103 -30.31 -47.57 2.86
CA ARG A 103 -30.22 -49.02 2.70
C ARG A 103 -29.43 -49.43 1.45
N SER A 104 -29.56 -48.68 0.35
CA SER A 104 -28.86 -48.95 -0.92
C SER A 104 -27.36 -48.66 -0.84
N LEU A 105 -26.93 -47.71 0.00
CA LEU A 105 -25.52 -47.32 0.16
C LEU A 105 -24.75 -48.23 1.12
N VAL A 106 -25.41 -48.76 2.14
CA VAL A 106 -24.78 -49.64 3.15
C VAL A 106 -25.52 -50.98 3.32
N PRO A 107 -25.74 -51.75 2.24
CA PRO A 107 -26.59 -52.94 2.31
C PRO A 107 -26.03 -54.06 3.20
N LYS A 108 -24.71 -54.11 3.41
CA LYS A 108 -24.04 -55.12 4.25
C LYS A 108 -24.15 -54.82 5.74
N ASP A 109 -24.18 -53.54 6.11
CA ASP A 109 -24.18 -53.08 7.50
C ASP A 109 -25.57 -52.64 7.98
N TRP A 110 -26.52 -52.42 7.06
CA TRP A 110 -27.89 -52.04 7.38
C TRP A 110 -28.60 -53.13 8.20
N ASN A 111 -29.17 -52.74 9.34
CA ASN A 111 -29.87 -53.65 10.24
C ASN A 111 -31.12 -52.96 10.82
N SER A 112 -31.91 -53.68 11.61
CA SER A 112 -33.12 -53.14 12.24
C SER A 112 -32.85 -51.94 13.14
N ALA A 113 -31.70 -51.89 13.82
CA ALA A 113 -31.33 -50.77 14.68
C ALA A 113 -31.09 -49.49 13.89
N HIS A 114 -30.42 -49.56 12.73
CA HIS A 114 -30.26 -48.42 11.82
C HIS A 114 -31.63 -47.88 11.37
N GLU A 115 -32.54 -48.77 11.00
CA GLU A 115 -33.88 -48.39 10.52
C GLU A 115 -34.72 -47.71 11.60
N VAL A 116 -34.65 -48.20 12.84
CA VAL A 116 -35.29 -47.57 14.01
C VAL A 116 -34.69 -46.19 14.27
N ALA A 117 -33.35 -46.05 14.24
CA ALA A 117 -32.67 -44.78 14.50
C ALA A 117 -33.03 -43.70 13.47
N TRP A 118 -32.96 -44.03 12.18
CA TRP A 118 -33.31 -43.09 11.10
C TRP A 118 -34.80 -42.75 11.06
N THR A 119 -35.67 -43.73 11.39
CA THR A 119 -37.11 -43.49 11.54
C THR A 119 -37.40 -42.56 12.72
N TRP A 120 -36.70 -42.74 13.84
CA TRP A 120 -36.82 -41.86 15.00
C TRP A 120 -36.36 -40.43 14.69
N LEU A 121 -35.22 -40.27 14.01
CA LEU A 121 -34.71 -38.96 13.60
C LEU A 121 -35.73 -38.23 12.72
N TRP A 122 -36.15 -38.87 11.63
CA TRP A 122 -37.09 -38.25 10.70
C TRP A 122 -38.45 -38.02 11.34
N GLY A 123 -38.95 -38.92 12.20
CA GLY A 123 -40.20 -38.71 12.92
C GLY A 123 -40.19 -37.46 13.79
N ASN A 124 -39.04 -37.09 14.37
CA ASN A 124 -38.89 -35.84 15.09
C ASN A 124 -38.87 -34.62 14.17
N VAL A 125 -38.10 -34.68 13.07
CA VAL A 125 -38.04 -33.61 12.05
C VAL A 125 -39.42 -33.37 11.45
N GLU A 126 -40.10 -34.44 11.06
CA GLU A 126 -41.45 -34.41 10.50
C GLU A 126 -42.45 -33.78 11.46
N ARG A 127 -42.43 -34.15 12.75
CA ARG A 127 -43.29 -33.53 13.77
C ARG A 127 -43.06 -32.02 13.88
N ILE A 128 -41.81 -31.57 13.83
CA ILE A 128 -41.47 -30.14 13.90
C ILE A 128 -41.97 -29.41 12.63
N LEU A 129 -41.66 -29.96 11.45
CA LEU A 129 -42.06 -29.35 10.18
C LEU A 129 -43.58 -29.33 10.01
N GLN A 130 -44.30 -30.41 10.36
CA GLN A 130 -45.77 -30.46 10.30
C GLN A 130 -46.42 -29.36 11.14
N ASN A 131 -45.84 -29.02 12.30
CA ASN A 131 -46.34 -27.94 13.14
C ASN A 131 -46.14 -26.53 12.51
N LEU A 132 -45.25 -26.41 11.52
CA LEU A 132 -44.89 -25.15 10.86
C LEU A 132 -45.42 -25.05 9.43
N LEU A 133 -45.79 -26.16 8.78
CA LEU A 133 -46.28 -26.16 7.41
C LEU A 133 -47.47 -25.19 7.24
N GLY A 134 -47.40 -24.35 6.22
CA GLY A 134 -48.43 -23.35 5.88
C GLY A 134 -48.38 -22.05 6.71
N LYS A 135 -47.85 -22.08 7.94
CA LYS A 135 -47.82 -20.88 8.82
C LYS A 135 -46.93 -19.75 8.27
N PRO A 136 -45.69 -19.98 7.79
CA PRO A 136 -44.82 -18.91 7.30
C PRO A 136 -45.43 -18.10 6.17
N ALA A 137 -46.15 -18.72 5.24
CA ALA A 137 -46.75 -18.02 4.09
C ALA A 137 -47.90 -17.08 4.50
N VAL A 138 -48.66 -17.43 5.55
CA VAL A 138 -49.72 -16.59 6.11
C VAL A 138 -49.11 -15.45 6.93
N GLN A 139 -48.12 -15.78 7.76
CA GLN A 139 -47.40 -14.82 8.60
C GLN A 139 -46.64 -13.78 7.78
N GLU A 140 -45.95 -14.18 6.71
CA GLU A 140 -45.25 -13.26 5.80
C GLU A 140 -46.19 -12.20 5.23
N LYS A 141 -47.35 -12.62 4.70
CA LYS A 141 -48.35 -11.70 4.14
C LYS A 141 -49.01 -10.80 5.19
N ALA A 142 -49.23 -11.31 6.40
CA ALA A 142 -49.76 -10.51 7.51
C ALA A 142 -48.75 -9.46 7.96
N LEU A 143 -47.48 -9.87 8.12
CA LEU A 143 -46.39 -8.99 8.53
C LEU A 143 -46.06 -7.94 7.47
N GLU A 144 -46.05 -8.32 6.19
CA GLU A 144 -45.84 -7.38 5.08
C GLU A 144 -46.93 -6.30 5.04
N ARG A 145 -48.20 -6.70 5.18
CA ARG A 145 -49.33 -5.76 5.25
C ARG A 145 -49.17 -4.83 6.46
N PHE A 146 -48.87 -5.36 7.63
CA PHE A 146 -48.62 -4.56 8.84
C PHE A 146 -47.51 -3.54 8.60
N ILE A 147 -46.32 -3.97 8.17
CA ILE A 147 -45.16 -3.08 7.95
C ILE A 147 -45.47 -2.01 6.90
N SER A 148 -46.15 -2.38 5.80
CA SER A 148 -46.54 -1.43 4.75
C SER A 148 -47.57 -0.39 5.20
N SER A 149 -48.36 -0.71 6.24
CA SER A 149 -49.38 0.19 6.80
C SER A 149 -48.84 1.16 7.85
N LEU A 150 -47.59 0.99 8.29
CA LEU A 150 -46.98 1.86 9.31
C LEU A 150 -46.68 3.25 8.73
N THR A 151 -47.35 4.27 9.26
CA THR A 151 -47.04 5.68 8.97
C THR A 151 -45.70 6.08 9.60
N GLU A 152 -45.12 7.19 9.13
CA GLU A 152 -43.85 7.71 9.66
C GLU A 152 -43.94 8.01 11.18
N ASP A 153 -45.10 8.50 11.66
CA ASP A 153 -45.35 8.72 13.08
C ASP A 153 -45.35 7.42 13.90
N SER A 154 -45.97 6.35 13.39
CA SER A 154 -45.97 5.04 14.03
C SER A 154 -44.57 4.41 14.04
N GLN A 155 -43.79 4.59 12.98
CA GLN A 155 -42.39 4.15 12.94
C GLN A 155 -41.54 4.92 13.95
N ASN A 156 -41.73 6.25 14.06
CA ASN A 156 -41.05 7.08 15.06
C ASN A 156 -41.44 6.72 16.49
N TYR A 157 -42.71 6.37 16.73
CA TYR A 157 -43.15 5.81 18.01
C TYR A 157 -42.43 4.50 18.33
N PHE A 158 -42.35 3.57 17.37
CA PHE A 158 -41.64 2.30 17.54
C PHE A 158 -40.15 2.52 17.89
N ARG A 159 -39.45 3.35 17.12
CA ARG A 159 -38.04 3.70 17.31
C ARG A 159 -37.74 4.25 18.71
N ARG A 160 -38.61 5.12 19.22
CA ARG A 160 -38.47 5.75 20.54
C ARG A 160 -38.74 4.77 21.68
N GLU A 161 -39.81 4.00 21.55
CA GLU A 161 -40.33 3.21 22.67
C GLU A 161 -39.63 1.84 22.80
N LEU A 162 -39.08 1.29 21.71
CA LEU A 162 -38.37 0.01 21.71
C LEU A 162 -37.25 -0.04 22.76
N PHE A 163 -36.31 0.92 22.70
CA PHE A 163 -35.18 0.94 23.63
C PHE A 163 -35.61 1.30 25.05
N ARG A 164 -36.61 2.17 25.20
CA ARG A 164 -37.17 2.50 26.52
C ARG A 164 -37.73 1.25 27.21
N ARG A 165 -38.51 0.44 26.50
CA ARG A 165 -39.04 -0.83 27.03
C ARG A 165 -37.94 -1.85 27.26
N PHE A 166 -37.01 -2.00 26.32
CA PHE A 166 -35.87 -2.89 26.48
C PHE A 166 -35.05 -2.57 27.74
N PHE A 167 -34.71 -1.29 27.97
CA PHE A 167 -33.97 -0.87 29.16
C PHE A 167 -34.77 -0.98 30.45
N ALA A 168 -36.11 -0.96 30.39
CA ALA A 168 -36.95 -1.27 31.54
C ALA A 168 -36.93 -2.77 31.88
N LEU A 169 -36.93 -3.64 30.86
CA LEU A 169 -36.87 -5.10 31.02
C LEU A 169 -35.46 -5.60 31.40
N ALA A 170 -34.42 -4.99 30.87
CA ALA A 170 -33.02 -5.32 31.13
C ALA A 170 -32.17 -4.05 31.31
N PRO A 171 -32.12 -3.48 32.53
CA PRO A 171 -31.37 -2.25 32.81
C PRO A 171 -29.88 -2.35 32.45
N ALA A 172 -29.27 -3.53 32.63
CA ALA A 172 -27.89 -3.82 32.24
C ALA A 172 -27.61 -3.62 30.74
N GLY A 173 -28.64 -3.60 29.89
CA GLY A 173 -28.51 -3.28 28.47
C GLY A 173 -28.01 -1.86 28.21
N GLN A 174 -28.23 -0.91 29.13
CA GLN A 174 -27.80 0.49 28.93
C GLN A 174 -26.28 0.62 28.77
N ASP A 175 -25.50 -0.22 29.47
CA ASP A 175 -24.04 -0.19 29.42
C ASP A 175 -23.48 -0.57 28.04
N TYR A 176 -24.23 -1.36 27.26
CA TYR A 176 -23.82 -1.83 25.93
C TYR A 176 -24.31 -0.94 24.79
N PHE A 177 -25.33 -0.11 25.03
CA PHE A 177 -25.93 0.78 24.03
C PHE A 177 -25.50 2.25 24.23
N LYS A 178 -24.19 2.52 24.10
CA LYS A 178 -23.61 3.89 24.17
C LYS A 178 -23.70 4.69 22.85
N GLN A 179 -24.55 4.26 21.93
CA GLN A 179 -24.66 4.82 20.58
C GLN A 179 -25.56 6.07 20.57
N SER A 180 -25.43 6.92 19.55
CA SER A 180 -26.33 8.06 19.36
C SER A 180 -27.78 7.62 19.12
N THR A 181 -28.75 8.46 19.50
CA THR A 181 -30.18 8.19 19.27
C THR A 181 -30.48 7.86 17.80
N THR A 182 -29.83 8.54 16.86
CA THR A 182 -29.95 8.27 15.42
C THR A 182 -29.55 6.84 15.06
N ARG A 183 -28.47 6.31 15.68
CA ARG A 183 -28.08 4.92 15.47
C ARG A 183 -29.07 3.96 16.10
N LEU A 184 -29.58 4.26 17.30
CA LEU A 184 -30.60 3.43 17.93
C LEU A 184 -31.83 3.31 17.01
N TYR A 185 -32.28 4.41 16.42
CA TYR A 185 -33.39 4.39 15.47
C TYR A 185 -33.09 3.54 14.23
N PHE A 186 -31.89 3.66 13.66
CA PHE A 186 -31.45 2.78 12.58
C PHE A 186 -31.48 1.30 12.98
N ILE A 187 -31.08 0.96 14.21
CA ILE A 187 -31.15 -0.42 14.73
C ILE A 187 -32.61 -0.88 14.85
N ALA A 188 -33.51 -0.03 15.36
CA ALA A 188 -34.93 -0.34 15.44
C ALA A 188 -35.54 -0.63 14.06
N ASP A 189 -35.19 0.16 13.04
CA ASP A 189 -35.62 -0.09 11.66
C ASP A 189 -35.09 -1.43 11.15
N LYS A 190 -33.83 -1.75 11.43
CA LYS A 190 -33.23 -3.03 11.05
C LYS A 190 -33.88 -4.22 11.74
N VAL A 191 -34.38 -4.07 12.96
CA VAL A 191 -35.13 -5.13 13.66
C VAL A 191 -36.43 -5.47 12.92
N VAL A 192 -37.17 -4.45 12.50
CA VAL A 192 -38.41 -4.64 11.71
C VAL A 192 -38.09 -5.26 10.35
N GLU A 193 -37.05 -4.74 9.68
CA GLU A 193 -36.59 -5.26 8.40
C GLU A 193 -36.17 -6.74 8.49
N PHE A 194 -35.38 -7.12 9.50
CA PHE A 194 -34.92 -8.50 9.70
C PHE A 194 -36.09 -9.46 9.97
N GLY A 195 -37.11 -9.01 10.71
CA GLY A 195 -38.33 -9.81 10.93
C GLY A 195 -39.00 -10.21 9.61
N LEU A 196 -39.15 -9.27 8.67
CA LEU A 196 -39.74 -9.55 7.36
C LEU A 196 -38.79 -10.29 6.41
N GLN A 197 -37.52 -9.88 6.35
CA GLN A 197 -36.54 -10.46 5.44
C GLN A 197 -36.22 -11.92 5.76
N MET A 198 -36.37 -12.35 7.02
CA MET A 198 -36.23 -13.76 7.40
C MET A 198 -37.21 -14.66 6.60
N PHE A 199 -38.42 -14.19 6.30
CA PHE A 199 -39.36 -14.93 5.44
C PHE A 199 -38.94 -14.88 3.95
N ARG A 200 -38.56 -13.70 3.47
CA ARG A 200 -38.25 -13.47 2.05
C ARG A 200 -36.98 -14.15 1.60
N ALA A 201 -35.93 -14.18 2.40
CA ALA A 201 -34.60 -14.69 2.03
C ALA A 201 -33.88 -15.38 3.21
N PRO A 202 -34.42 -16.50 3.73
CA PRO A 202 -33.94 -17.12 4.97
C PRO A 202 -32.45 -17.49 4.94
N LYS A 203 -31.95 -18.07 3.84
CA LYS A 203 -30.53 -18.46 3.72
C LYS A 203 -29.57 -17.28 3.85
N ILE A 204 -29.83 -16.22 3.08
CA ILE A 204 -29.02 -14.99 3.12
C ILE A 204 -29.09 -14.35 4.51
N MET A 205 -30.29 -14.32 5.11
CA MET A 205 -30.47 -13.79 6.44
C MET A 205 -29.69 -14.59 7.50
N VAL A 206 -29.67 -15.93 7.44
CA VAL A 206 -28.86 -16.74 8.36
C VAL A 206 -27.38 -16.36 8.25
N GLU A 207 -26.84 -16.19 7.04
CA GLU A 207 -25.45 -15.77 6.84
C GLU A 207 -25.17 -14.36 7.38
N GLU A 208 -26.02 -13.39 7.07
CA GLU A 208 -25.87 -12.01 7.55
C GLU A 208 -25.98 -11.92 9.08
N ILE A 209 -26.91 -12.68 9.67
CA ILE A 209 -27.13 -12.72 11.11
C ILE A 209 -25.96 -13.42 11.79
N SER A 210 -25.42 -14.51 11.24
CA SER A 210 -24.20 -15.13 11.77
C SER A 210 -22.99 -14.19 11.68
N ALA A 211 -22.81 -13.47 10.57
CA ALA A 211 -21.75 -12.46 10.45
C ALA A 211 -21.92 -11.32 11.48
N LEU A 212 -23.16 -10.91 11.75
CA LEU A 212 -23.46 -9.96 12.82
C LEU A 212 -23.17 -10.56 14.22
N GLY A 213 -23.49 -11.83 14.42
CA GLY A 213 -23.20 -12.56 15.65
C GLY A 213 -21.71 -12.58 15.97
N LEU A 214 -20.86 -12.90 14.99
CA LEU A 214 -19.39 -12.90 15.16
C LEU A 214 -18.85 -11.52 15.56
N ARG A 215 -19.40 -10.44 15.01
CA ARG A 215 -19.03 -9.08 15.46
C ARG A 215 -19.46 -8.82 16.91
N LYS A 216 -20.63 -9.32 17.32
CA LYS A 216 -21.10 -9.19 18.71
C LYS A 216 -20.25 -9.98 19.70
N VAL A 217 -19.65 -11.09 19.28
CA VAL A 217 -18.64 -11.81 20.09
C VAL A 217 -17.48 -10.87 20.44
N GLY A 218 -16.97 -10.17 19.43
CA GLY A 218 -15.85 -9.26 19.61
C GLY A 218 -16.17 -8.01 20.42
N TYR A 219 -17.45 -7.70 20.64
CA TYR A 219 -17.89 -6.66 21.60
C TYR A 219 -18.24 -7.23 22.98
N GLY A 220 -18.16 -8.56 23.16
CA GLY A 220 -18.48 -9.21 24.43
C GLY A 220 -19.94 -9.06 24.86
N ILE A 221 -20.88 -9.05 23.91
CA ILE A 221 -22.30 -8.85 24.23
C ILE A 221 -22.89 -10.07 24.97
N PRO A 222 -23.47 -9.89 26.17
CA PRO A 222 -24.11 -10.99 26.91
C PRO A 222 -25.33 -11.53 26.17
N THR A 223 -25.47 -12.86 26.13
CA THR A 223 -26.56 -13.52 25.40
C THR A 223 -27.91 -13.40 26.11
N GLU A 224 -27.90 -13.12 27.41
CA GLU A 224 -29.09 -12.94 28.25
C GLU A 224 -29.91 -11.72 27.86
N LEU A 225 -29.29 -10.72 27.22
CA LEU A 225 -29.95 -9.49 26.80
C LEU A 225 -30.88 -9.66 25.58
N PHE A 226 -30.69 -10.73 24.80
CA PHE A 226 -31.44 -10.93 23.57
C PHE A 226 -32.90 -11.32 23.82
N GLY A 227 -33.18 -12.14 24.84
CA GLY A 227 -34.54 -12.51 25.23
C GLY A 227 -35.41 -11.29 25.58
N PRO A 228 -35.00 -10.47 26.56
CA PRO A 228 -35.67 -9.21 26.92
C PRO A 228 -35.84 -8.25 25.74
N PHE A 229 -34.85 -8.17 24.84
CA PHE A 229 -34.94 -7.33 23.64
C PHE A 229 -36.05 -7.79 22.69
N VAL A 230 -36.15 -9.10 22.43
CA VAL A 230 -37.23 -9.68 21.61
C VAL A 230 -38.59 -9.44 22.27
N SER A 231 -38.71 -9.69 23.58
CA SER A 231 -39.97 -9.46 24.32
C SER A 231 -40.42 -8.01 24.24
N GLY A 232 -39.53 -7.05 24.46
CA GLY A 232 -39.85 -5.62 24.38
C GLY A 232 -40.29 -5.19 22.98
N ALA A 233 -39.67 -5.73 21.92
CA ALA A 233 -40.07 -5.47 20.54
C ALA A 233 -41.45 -6.05 20.20
N VAL A 234 -41.72 -7.29 20.63
CA VAL A 234 -43.00 -7.98 20.38
C VAL A 234 -44.14 -7.33 21.14
N GLU A 235 -43.93 -6.94 22.40
CA GLU A 235 -44.93 -6.21 23.19
C GLU A 235 -45.28 -4.85 22.56
N LEU A 236 -44.33 -4.22 21.89
CA LEU A 236 -44.58 -2.96 21.19
C LEU A 236 -45.39 -3.18 19.91
N VAL A 237 -45.04 -4.20 19.11
CA VAL A 237 -45.84 -4.58 17.93
C VAL A 237 -47.26 -4.97 18.31
N ARG A 238 -47.46 -5.70 19.41
CA ARG A 238 -48.79 -6.03 19.94
C ARG A 238 -49.64 -4.79 20.25
N THR A 239 -49.02 -3.68 20.66
CA THR A 239 -49.75 -2.42 20.87
C THR A 239 -50.05 -1.66 19.58
N MET A 240 -49.49 -2.08 18.44
CA MET A 240 -49.59 -1.39 17.15
C MET A 240 -50.44 -2.16 16.12
N THR A 241 -50.77 -3.43 16.34
CA THR A 241 -51.60 -4.24 15.45
C THR A 241 -52.59 -5.11 16.22
N GLU A 242 -53.79 -5.28 15.67
CA GLU A 242 -54.80 -6.23 16.15
C GLU A 242 -54.73 -7.56 15.38
N ASP A 243 -53.95 -7.65 14.29
CA ASP A 243 -53.78 -8.89 13.52
C ASP A 243 -52.86 -9.86 14.26
N ALA A 244 -53.47 -10.88 14.88
CA ALA A 244 -52.76 -11.94 15.60
C ALA A 244 -51.70 -12.64 14.72
N ASN A 245 -51.93 -12.79 13.41
CA ASN A 245 -50.95 -13.44 12.53
C ASN A 245 -49.72 -12.56 12.28
N ALA A 246 -49.90 -11.23 12.29
CA ALA A 246 -48.78 -10.29 12.16
C ALA A 246 -47.95 -10.27 13.44
N GLU A 247 -48.60 -10.27 14.62
CA GLU A 247 -47.90 -10.38 15.92
C GLU A 247 -47.13 -11.71 16.01
N ASP A 248 -47.79 -12.84 15.74
CA ASP A 248 -47.17 -14.17 15.81
C ASP A 248 -46.04 -14.33 14.78
N GLY A 249 -46.23 -13.81 13.57
CA GLY A 249 -45.20 -13.79 12.53
C GLY A 249 -43.98 -12.97 12.92
N PHE A 250 -44.18 -11.78 13.51
CA PHE A 250 -43.09 -10.94 14.01
C PHE A 250 -42.36 -11.60 15.18
N ARG A 251 -43.10 -12.15 16.15
CA ARG A 251 -42.53 -12.86 17.30
C ARG A 251 -41.69 -14.05 16.88
N TRP A 252 -42.22 -14.89 15.98
CA TRP A 252 -41.54 -16.10 15.52
C TRP A 252 -40.26 -15.78 14.75
N SER A 253 -40.35 -14.87 13.77
CA SER A 253 -39.18 -14.47 12.96
C SER A 253 -38.09 -13.81 13.81
N LEU A 254 -38.46 -12.89 14.70
CA LEU A 254 -37.47 -12.21 15.55
C LEU A 254 -36.86 -13.16 16.60
N SER A 255 -37.62 -14.14 17.07
CA SER A 255 -37.11 -15.21 17.95
C SER A 255 -36.16 -16.17 17.20
N LEU A 256 -36.39 -16.43 15.90
CA LEU A 256 -35.43 -17.16 15.07
C LEU A 256 -34.14 -16.35 14.87
N VAL A 257 -34.24 -15.07 14.51
CA VAL A 257 -33.09 -14.15 14.41
C VAL A 257 -32.28 -14.13 15.70
N SER A 258 -32.95 -14.01 16.84
CA SER A 258 -32.33 -14.01 18.16
C SER A 258 -31.61 -15.32 18.48
N ARG A 259 -32.22 -16.48 18.19
CA ARG A 259 -31.58 -17.79 18.38
C ARG A 259 -30.32 -17.96 17.52
N ILE A 260 -30.36 -17.56 16.25
CA ILE A 260 -29.19 -17.61 15.35
C ILE A 260 -28.07 -16.71 15.90
N LEU A 261 -28.39 -15.50 16.38
CA LEU A 261 -27.41 -14.60 17.00
C LEU A 261 -26.79 -15.20 18.26
N VAL A 262 -27.62 -15.67 19.19
CA VAL A 262 -27.17 -16.26 20.45
C VAL A 262 -26.30 -17.49 20.21
N ARG A 263 -26.68 -18.37 19.27
CA ARG A 263 -25.86 -19.50 18.85
C ARG A 263 -24.52 -19.03 18.33
N THR A 264 -24.51 -18.10 17.38
CA THR A 264 -23.27 -17.63 16.77
C THR A 264 -22.36 -16.97 17.80
N ILE A 265 -22.94 -16.26 18.78
CA ILE A 265 -22.18 -15.68 19.88
C ILE A 265 -21.59 -16.77 20.78
N ASN A 266 -22.36 -17.77 21.16
CA ASN A 266 -21.87 -18.87 22.00
C ASN A 266 -20.77 -19.68 21.32
N GLU A 267 -20.93 -19.99 20.02
CA GLU A 267 -19.95 -20.72 19.22
C GLU A 267 -18.68 -19.87 18.97
N GLY A 268 -18.83 -18.56 18.74
CA GLY A 268 -17.70 -17.66 18.49
C GLY A 268 -16.99 -17.14 19.74
N SER A 269 -17.63 -17.15 20.92
CA SER A 269 -17.08 -16.66 22.21
C SER A 269 -16.05 -17.60 22.81
N THR A 270 -15.01 -17.90 22.04
CA THR A 270 -13.86 -18.69 22.46
C THR A 270 -13.12 -17.97 23.60
N ILE A 271 -12.34 -18.74 24.36
CA ILE A 271 -11.52 -18.21 25.44
C ILE A 271 -10.47 -17.19 24.95
N VAL A 272 -10.05 -17.27 23.69
CA VAL A 272 -9.18 -16.27 23.04
C VAL A 272 -9.93 -14.96 22.86
N MET A 273 -11.16 -15.02 22.37
CA MET A 273 -11.98 -13.84 22.12
C MET A 273 -12.37 -13.13 23.42
N GLN A 274 -12.66 -13.89 24.48
CA GLN A 274 -12.87 -13.33 25.81
C GLN A 274 -11.63 -12.60 26.35
N ALA A 275 -10.42 -13.12 26.12
CA ALA A 275 -9.18 -12.47 26.54
C ALA A 275 -8.89 -11.18 25.75
N ILE A 276 -9.28 -11.12 24.47
CA ILE A 276 -9.16 -9.90 23.65
C ILE A 276 -10.11 -8.81 24.16
N ASN A 277 -11.33 -9.19 24.58
CA ASN A 277 -12.31 -8.25 25.13
C ASN A 277 -11.85 -7.61 26.46
N THR A 278 -11.02 -8.31 27.25
CA THR A 278 -10.38 -7.76 28.46
C THR A 278 -9.03 -7.08 28.20
N ASN A 279 -8.57 -7.10 26.95
CA ASN A 279 -7.26 -6.62 26.49
C ASN A 279 -6.09 -7.05 27.41
N SER A 280 -6.07 -8.32 27.82
CA SER A 280 -5.08 -8.84 28.77
C SER A 280 -4.17 -9.90 28.15
N ALA A 281 -2.91 -9.55 27.92
CA ALA A 281 -1.88 -10.47 27.40
C ALA A 281 -1.77 -11.76 28.23
N LYS A 282 -1.82 -11.66 29.58
CA LYS A 282 -1.74 -12.83 30.47
C LYS A 282 -2.95 -13.77 30.34
N GLN A 283 -4.15 -13.22 30.18
CA GLN A 283 -5.35 -14.04 29.96
C GLN A 283 -5.30 -14.71 28.59
N LEU A 284 -4.80 -13.99 27.58
CA LEU A 284 -4.63 -14.51 26.24
C LEU A 284 -3.61 -15.66 26.21
N GLU A 285 -2.43 -15.50 26.80
CA GLU A 285 -1.42 -16.57 26.88
C GLU A 285 -2.00 -17.83 27.53
N LYS A 286 -2.78 -17.67 28.61
CA LYS A 286 -3.47 -18.77 29.28
C LYS A 286 -4.54 -19.40 28.36
N ALA A 287 -5.32 -18.60 27.65
CA ALA A 287 -6.34 -19.08 26.73
C ALA A 287 -5.72 -19.92 25.59
N VAL A 288 -4.65 -19.41 24.99
CA VAL A 288 -3.95 -20.08 23.89
C VAL A 288 -3.19 -21.32 24.39
N SER A 289 -2.79 -21.36 25.67
CA SER A 289 -2.21 -22.56 26.29
C SER A 289 -3.13 -23.79 26.28
N CYS A 290 -4.44 -23.57 26.22
CA CYS A 290 -5.45 -24.64 26.14
C CYS A 290 -5.70 -25.13 24.71
N ALA A 291 -5.15 -24.46 23.69
CA ALA A 291 -5.36 -24.84 22.30
C ALA A 291 -4.79 -26.24 22.03
N PRO A 292 -5.49 -27.08 21.25
CA PRO A 292 -4.96 -28.37 20.81
C PRO A 292 -3.64 -28.20 20.05
N ARG A 293 -2.79 -29.24 20.09
CA ARG A 293 -1.51 -29.26 19.37
C ARG A 293 -1.72 -29.02 17.88
N GLY A 294 -0.84 -28.21 17.29
CA GLY A 294 -0.91 -27.82 15.88
C GLY A 294 -2.10 -26.91 15.49
N LYS A 295 -2.96 -26.51 16.44
CA LYS A 295 -4.16 -25.68 16.17
C LYS A 295 -4.10 -24.28 16.79
N ARG A 296 -2.95 -23.88 17.35
CA ARG A 296 -2.76 -22.54 17.96
C ARG A 296 -2.93 -21.41 16.94
N SER A 297 -2.30 -21.51 15.76
CA SER A 297 -2.45 -20.49 14.71
C SER A 297 -3.90 -20.29 14.32
N MET A 298 -4.63 -21.38 14.10
CA MET A 298 -6.06 -21.34 13.81
C MET A 298 -6.83 -20.61 14.90
N TRP A 299 -6.62 -20.90 16.18
CA TRP A 299 -7.31 -20.19 17.27
C TRP A 299 -7.02 -18.68 17.33
N LEU A 300 -5.86 -18.25 16.83
CA LEU A 300 -5.43 -16.85 16.81
C LEU A 300 -5.81 -16.11 15.52
N LEU A 301 -5.98 -16.84 14.41
CA LEU A 301 -6.15 -16.28 13.08
C LEU A 301 -7.53 -16.52 12.49
N ASP A 302 -8.25 -17.55 12.94
CA ASP A 302 -9.51 -17.98 12.35
C ASP A 302 -10.48 -18.59 13.38
N ILE A 303 -11.56 -17.86 13.66
CA ILE A 303 -12.74 -18.39 14.33
C ILE A 303 -13.86 -18.45 13.30
N SER A 304 -14.24 -19.66 12.92
CA SER A 304 -15.33 -19.91 11.98
C SER A 304 -16.61 -20.34 12.69
N VAL A 305 -17.74 -19.74 12.32
CA VAL A 305 -19.08 -20.20 12.70
C VAL A 305 -19.94 -20.30 11.44
N GLY A 306 -20.28 -21.53 11.05
CA GLY A 306 -20.97 -21.80 9.78
C GLY A 306 -20.11 -21.42 8.58
N SER A 307 -20.65 -20.63 7.65
CA SER A 307 -19.94 -20.10 6.48
C SER A 307 -19.13 -18.83 6.77
N GLN A 308 -19.26 -18.26 7.97
CA GLN A 308 -18.63 -17.00 8.34
C GLN A 308 -17.38 -17.24 9.18
N SER A 309 -16.35 -16.43 8.97
CA SER A 309 -15.13 -16.45 9.76
C SER A 309 -14.73 -15.05 10.21
N ILE A 310 -14.09 -14.97 11.36
CA ILE A 310 -13.48 -13.75 11.88
C ILE A 310 -12.05 -14.05 12.30
N SER A 311 -11.13 -13.11 12.06
CA SER A 311 -9.77 -13.23 12.56
C SER A 311 -9.62 -12.53 13.91
N PRO A 312 -9.30 -13.27 14.99
CA PRO A 312 -9.10 -12.65 16.30
C PRO A 312 -7.96 -11.62 16.30
N LEU A 313 -6.90 -11.83 15.51
CA LEU A 313 -5.79 -10.89 15.40
C LEU A 313 -6.23 -9.56 14.79
N TYR A 314 -6.88 -9.59 13.62
CA TYR A 314 -7.39 -8.37 12.99
C TYR A 314 -8.44 -7.69 13.86
N TRP A 315 -9.31 -8.46 14.49
CA TRP A 315 -10.27 -7.89 15.44
C TRP A 315 -9.58 -7.18 16.59
N SER A 316 -8.52 -7.75 17.17
CA SER A 316 -7.78 -7.12 18.27
C SER A 316 -7.08 -5.82 17.86
N ILE A 317 -6.67 -5.70 16.60
CA ILE A 317 -6.12 -4.47 16.03
C ILE A 317 -7.24 -3.44 15.84
N GLU A 318 -8.35 -3.83 15.21
CA GLU A 318 -9.51 -2.96 14.95
C GLU A 318 -10.20 -2.46 16.22
N SER A 319 -10.26 -3.30 17.26
CA SER A 319 -10.84 -2.95 18.55
C SER A 319 -9.91 -2.11 19.41
N GLY A 320 -8.63 -1.93 19.01
CA GLY A 320 -7.61 -1.26 19.82
C GLY A 320 -7.09 -2.09 21.00
N SER A 321 -7.34 -3.40 21.02
CA SER A 321 -6.83 -4.33 22.03
C SER A 321 -5.37 -4.72 21.76
N LEU A 322 -4.49 -3.70 21.70
CA LEU A 322 -3.11 -3.83 21.20
C LEU A 322 -2.22 -4.74 22.07
N GLU A 323 -2.47 -4.83 23.38
CA GLU A 323 -1.71 -5.72 24.28
C GLU A 323 -1.98 -7.19 23.95
N SER A 324 -3.25 -7.50 23.64
CA SER A 324 -3.61 -8.84 23.17
C SER A 324 -3.01 -9.08 21.79
N ALA A 325 -3.17 -8.14 20.84
CA ALA A 325 -2.60 -8.26 19.50
C ALA A 325 -1.09 -8.52 19.51
N LYS A 326 -0.34 -7.80 20.35
CA LYS A 326 1.10 -7.99 20.56
C LYS A 326 1.43 -9.39 21.04
N ALA A 327 0.72 -9.87 22.06
CA ALA A 327 0.92 -11.21 22.59
C ALA A 327 0.54 -12.31 21.56
N MET A 328 -0.48 -12.07 20.72
CA MET A 328 -0.82 -12.97 19.61
C MET A 328 0.29 -13.04 18.57
N ILE A 329 0.82 -11.90 18.13
CA ILE A 329 1.93 -11.84 17.17
C ILE A 329 3.16 -12.56 17.73
N GLN A 330 3.50 -12.30 18.99
CA GLN A 330 4.61 -12.97 19.65
C GLN A 330 4.40 -14.49 19.78
N ASP A 331 3.18 -14.96 20.08
CA ASP A 331 2.88 -16.39 20.17
C ASP A 331 2.91 -17.08 18.80
N LEU A 332 2.44 -16.42 17.74
CA LEU A 332 2.49 -16.94 16.37
C LEU A 332 3.93 -17.09 15.87
N LEU A 333 4.78 -16.11 16.18
CA LEU A 333 6.16 -16.05 15.68
C LEU A 333 7.19 -16.74 16.60
N ILE A 334 6.76 -17.35 17.71
CA ILE A 334 7.68 -18.13 18.54
C ILE A 334 7.84 -19.55 17.99
N ILE A 335 9.08 -19.98 17.77
CA ILE A 335 9.37 -21.35 17.35
C ILE A 335 9.14 -22.28 18.54
N ARG A 336 8.25 -23.26 18.39
CA ARG A 336 7.95 -24.27 19.41
C ARG A 336 8.28 -25.65 18.88
N ALA A 337 8.91 -26.47 19.70
CA ALA A 337 9.07 -27.89 19.39
C ALA A 337 7.82 -28.65 19.85
N ASP A 338 7.18 -29.39 18.94
CA ASP A 338 6.28 -30.50 19.26
C ASP A 338 7.05 -31.82 19.11
N ARG A 339 6.44 -32.94 19.51
CA ARG A 339 7.07 -34.26 19.50
C ARG A 339 7.54 -34.67 18.10
N ASP A 340 6.80 -34.26 17.07
CA ASP A 340 7.02 -34.69 15.69
C ASP A 340 7.48 -33.55 14.76
N ASN A 341 7.23 -32.28 15.10
CA ASN A 341 7.53 -31.12 14.23
C ASN A 341 7.86 -29.85 15.02
N TYR A 342 8.55 -28.91 14.37
CA TYR A 342 8.66 -27.53 14.86
C TYR A 342 7.51 -26.69 14.30
N TYR A 343 6.85 -25.95 15.17
CA TYR A 343 5.80 -25.01 14.81
C TYR A 343 6.35 -23.58 14.78
N TYR A 344 6.08 -22.88 13.68
CA TYR A 344 6.33 -21.46 13.47
C TYR A 344 5.20 -20.89 12.61
N GLY A 345 4.32 -20.08 13.21
CA GLY A 345 3.05 -19.66 12.60
C GLY A 345 3.16 -18.49 11.61
N ALA A 346 4.35 -18.16 11.13
CA ALA A 346 4.52 -17.06 10.17
C ALA A 346 3.83 -17.36 8.84
N ASP A 347 3.91 -18.59 8.34
CA ASP A 347 3.23 -18.96 7.09
C ASP A 347 1.71 -18.84 7.21
N ASP A 348 1.13 -19.33 8.32
CA ASP A 348 -0.30 -19.20 8.58
C ASP A 348 -0.73 -17.73 8.69
N LEU A 349 0.10 -16.89 9.34
CA LEU A 349 -0.14 -15.46 9.48
C LEU A 349 -0.21 -14.76 8.13
N PHE A 350 0.81 -14.90 7.29
CA PHE A 350 0.86 -14.22 5.99
C PHE A 350 -0.08 -14.86 4.96
N ALA A 351 -0.42 -16.15 5.09
CA ALA A 351 -1.43 -16.79 4.24
C ALA A 351 -2.84 -16.25 4.53
N ARG A 352 -3.17 -16.02 5.81
CA ARG A 352 -4.46 -15.43 6.18
C ARG A 352 -4.49 -13.93 5.92
N HIS A 353 -3.37 -13.25 6.17
CA HIS A 353 -3.23 -11.79 6.21
C HIS A 353 -1.99 -11.33 5.43
N PRO A 354 -2.01 -11.38 4.09
CA PRO A 354 -0.88 -10.96 3.26
C PRO A 354 -0.59 -9.45 3.39
N ASP A 355 -1.60 -8.67 3.78
CA ASP A 355 -1.56 -7.22 3.98
C ASP A 355 -1.27 -6.81 5.44
N ILE A 356 -0.87 -7.74 6.32
CA ILE A 356 -0.64 -7.45 7.75
C ILE A 356 0.32 -6.27 7.95
N ILE A 357 1.38 -6.15 7.15
CA ILE A 357 2.33 -5.02 7.24
C ILE A 357 1.61 -3.70 6.96
N GLN A 358 0.81 -3.64 5.90
CA GLN A 358 0.03 -2.45 5.56
C GLN A 358 -0.96 -2.08 6.68
N ARG A 359 -1.65 -3.08 7.23
CA ARG A 359 -2.61 -2.90 8.32
C ARG A 359 -1.92 -2.39 9.59
N LEU A 360 -0.75 -2.92 9.93
CA LEU A 360 0.01 -2.47 11.09
C LEU A 360 0.54 -1.05 10.92
N CYS A 361 1.04 -0.68 9.73
CA CYS A 361 1.41 0.70 9.43
C CYS A 361 0.21 1.66 9.60
N ALA A 362 -0.96 1.30 9.08
CA ALA A 362 -2.14 2.17 9.12
C ALA A 362 -2.80 2.28 10.51
N ASP A 363 -2.94 1.17 11.25
CA ASP A 363 -3.81 1.12 12.43
C ASP A 363 -3.05 0.85 13.75
N ALA A 364 -1.83 0.30 13.72
CA ALA A 364 -1.13 -0.14 14.92
C ALA A 364 0.41 -0.22 14.78
N GLU A 365 1.05 0.92 14.50
CA GLU A 365 2.50 1.02 14.25
C GLU A 365 3.35 0.40 15.38
N ILE A 366 2.90 0.53 16.63
CA ILE A 366 3.58 0.00 17.83
C ILE A 366 3.79 -1.53 17.81
N LEU A 367 2.99 -2.26 17.02
CA LEU A 367 3.09 -3.71 16.90
C LEU A 367 4.13 -4.14 15.86
N LEU A 368 4.51 -3.25 14.95
CA LEU A 368 5.40 -3.56 13.84
C LEU A 368 6.79 -4.02 14.31
N PRO A 369 7.44 -3.40 15.32
CA PRO A 369 8.68 -3.95 15.89
C PRO A 369 8.50 -5.36 16.43
N GLY A 370 7.37 -5.65 17.11
CA GLY A 370 7.07 -6.97 17.64
C GLY A 370 6.92 -8.05 16.56
N LEU A 371 6.29 -7.69 15.43
CA LEU A 371 6.21 -8.55 14.25
C LEU A 371 7.61 -8.77 13.65
N LEU A 372 8.36 -7.70 13.40
CA LEU A 372 9.67 -7.77 12.75
C LEU A 372 10.71 -8.51 13.60
N ASP A 373 10.68 -8.37 14.93
CA ASP A 373 11.54 -9.12 15.85
C ASP A 373 11.24 -10.63 15.81
N GLY A 374 9.95 -11.01 15.66
CA GLY A 374 9.55 -12.41 15.52
C GLY A 374 9.98 -13.06 14.19
N LEU A 375 10.41 -12.26 13.21
CA LEU A 375 11.04 -12.74 11.97
C LEU A 375 12.55 -12.96 12.14
N ILE A 376 13.14 -12.63 13.29
CA ILE A 376 14.56 -12.76 13.57
C ILE A 376 14.78 -13.85 14.61
N TRP A 377 15.57 -14.86 14.25
CA TRP A 377 15.98 -15.90 15.18
C TRP A 377 17.48 -15.86 15.46
N ARG A 378 17.85 -15.76 16.73
CA ARG A 378 19.26 -15.67 17.17
C ARG A 378 19.65 -16.97 17.88
N SER A 379 20.72 -17.59 17.41
CA SER A 379 21.29 -18.77 18.07
C SER A 379 21.79 -18.42 19.48
N ARG A 380 21.60 -19.35 20.43
CA ARG A 380 22.16 -19.25 21.78
C ARG A 380 23.66 -19.53 21.81
N LEU A 381 24.16 -20.29 20.83
CA LEU A 381 25.57 -20.65 20.74
C LEU A 381 26.36 -19.51 20.09
N THR A 382 27.48 -19.17 20.72
CA THR A 382 28.43 -18.19 20.19
C THR A 382 29.63 -18.97 19.63
N GLN A 383 29.97 -18.75 18.36
CA GLN A 383 31.13 -19.34 17.69
C GLN A 383 32.06 -18.21 17.24
N GLY A 384 33.32 -18.24 17.69
CA GLY A 384 34.30 -17.20 17.34
C GLY A 384 33.88 -15.78 17.76
N GLY A 385 33.21 -15.63 18.91
CA GLY A 385 32.69 -14.34 19.38
C GLY A 385 31.47 -13.80 18.63
N ARG A 386 30.94 -14.54 17.65
CA ARG A 386 29.75 -14.16 16.86
C ARG A 386 28.60 -15.14 17.10
N ARG A 387 27.36 -14.66 16.96
CA ARG A 387 26.14 -15.48 17.04
C ARG A 387 25.51 -15.61 15.66
N ARG A 388 25.07 -16.82 15.31
CA ARG A 388 24.28 -17.03 14.09
C ARG A 388 22.91 -16.38 14.26
N VAL A 389 22.49 -15.62 13.26
CA VAL A 389 21.15 -15.03 13.18
C VAL A 389 20.52 -15.50 11.86
N ASN A 390 19.31 -16.05 11.93
CA ASN A 390 18.51 -16.43 10.78
C ASN A 390 17.34 -15.46 10.67
N PHE A 391 16.99 -15.07 9.45
CA PHE A 391 15.91 -14.12 9.18
C PHE A 391 14.84 -14.81 8.31
N TYR A 392 13.58 -14.66 8.68
CA TYR A 392 12.44 -15.15 7.90
C TYR A 392 11.84 -14.02 7.08
N ILE A 393 12.29 -13.87 5.83
CA ILE A 393 11.90 -12.76 4.95
C ILE A 393 11.10 -13.18 3.73
N LYS A 394 10.69 -14.46 3.62
CA LYS A 394 9.99 -15.01 2.46
C LYS A 394 8.79 -14.14 2.05
N HIS A 395 7.87 -13.89 2.98
CA HIS A 395 6.64 -13.12 2.74
C HIS A 395 6.87 -11.60 2.64
N LEU A 396 8.04 -11.11 3.04
CA LEU A 396 8.44 -9.72 2.81
C LEU A 396 8.89 -9.50 1.37
N VAL A 397 9.47 -10.52 0.73
CA VAL A 397 10.00 -10.47 -0.64
C VAL A 397 8.96 -10.94 -1.65
N GLN A 398 8.21 -11.98 -1.33
CA GLN A 398 7.27 -12.64 -2.22
C GLN A 398 5.85 -12.59 -1.66
N ASP A 399 4.87 -12.29 -2.51
CA ASP A 399 3.45 -12.37 -2.15
C ASP A 399 2.93 -13.82 -2.22
N ALA A 400 1.64 -14.02 -1.91
CA ALA A 400 1.01 -15.35 -1.94
C ALA A 400 0.94 -15.97 -3.35
N ASP A 401 0.91 -15.14 -4.39
CA ASP A 401 0.83 -15.55 -5.80
C ASP A 401 2.20 -15.80 -6.44
N GLY A 402 3.28 -15.50 -5.70
CA GLY A 402 4.65 -15.68 -6.13
C GLY A 402 5.30 -14.44 -6.76
N ASN A 403 4.60 -13.32 -6.85
CA ASN A 403 5.14 -12.04 -7.34
C ASN A 403 5.93 -11.30 -6.25
N PHE A 404 6.58 -10.20 -6.64
CA PHE A 404 7.29 -9.34 -5.69
C PHE A 404 6.31 -8.64 -4.74
N SER A 405 6.56 -8.78 -3.44
CA SER A 405 5.70 -8.21 -2.40
C SER A 405 5.80 -6.68 -2.33
N LYS A 406 4.67 -6.04 -2.03
CA LYS A 406 4.56 -4.58 -1.81
C LYS A 406 4.96 -4.15 -0.39
N CYS A 407 5.43 -5.08 0.44
CA CYS A 407 5.81 -4.76 1.83
C CYS A 407 6.85 -3.64 1.93
N LEU A 408 7.82 -3.57 1.01
CA LEU A 408 8.80 -2.48 1.04
C LEU A 408 8.16 -1.13 0.77
N ASP A 409 7.22 -1.06 -0.18
CA ASP A 409 6.51 0.17 -0.52
C ASP A 409 5.69 0.66 0.67
N TRP A 410 4.97 -0.24 1.36
CA TRP A 410 4.21 0.10 2.56
C TRP A 410 5.09 0.64 3.69
N LEU A 411 6.26 0.02 3.92
CA LEU A 411 7.22 0.49 4.93
C LEU A 411 7.84 1.85 4.55
N VAL A 412 8.03 2.12 3.26
CA VAL A 412 8.56 3.38 2.76
C VAL A 412 7.50 4.49 2.84
N GLU A 413 6.24 4.17 2.56
CA GLU A 413 5.10 5.09 2.69
C GLU A 413 4.86 5.52 4.14
N GLU A 414 5.08 4.62 5.11
CA GLU A 414 5.00 4.93 6.55
C GLU A 414 6.05 5.98 6.96
N GLY A 415 7.27 5.86 6.44
CA GLY A 415 8.30 6.89 6.60
C GLY A 415 8.98 6.93 7.98
N ASP A 416 8.80 5.93 8.86
CA ASP A 416 9.52 5.88 10.13
C ASP A 416 11.00 5.46 9.95
N PRO A 417 11.97 6.34 10.27
CA PRO A 417 13.39 6.02 10.17
C PRO A 417 13.83 4.90 11.13
N LYS A 418 13.15 4.69 12.27
CA LYS A 418 13.54 3.66 13.24
C LYS A 418 13.19 2.27 12.75
N ILE A 419 11.96 2.08 12.25
CA ILE A 419 11.55 0.85 11.57
C ILE A 419 12.43 0.56 10.35
N ALA A 420 12.78 1.57 9.55
CA ALA A 420 13.67 1.40 8.39
C ALA A 420 15.09 0.89 8.78
N CYS A 421 15.53 1.18 10.00
CA CYS A 421 16.79 0.69 10.56
C CYS A 421 16.67 -0.69 11.24
N HIS A 422 15.47 -1.25 11.34
CA HIS A 422 15.26 -2.55 11.97
C HIS A 422 16.03 -3.65 11.22
N PRO A 423 16.75 -4.57 11.90
CA PRO A 423 17.63 -5.54 11.22
C PRO A 423 16.95 -6.40 10.14
N ALA A 424 15.69 -6.78 10.34
CA ALA A 424 14.92 -7.52 9.35
C ALA A 424 14.63 -6.70 8.08
N VAL A 425 14.24 -5.43 8.24
CA VAL A 425 13.97 -4.50 7.14
C VAL A 425 15.27 -4.14 6.42
N VAL A 426 16.36 -3.97 7.17
CA VAL A 426 17.70 -3.74 6.64
C VAL A 426 18.13 -4.90 5.74
N LEU A 427 18.04 -6.15 6.21
CA LEU A 427 18.40 -7.31 5.39
C LEU A 427 17.51 -7.42 4.16
N PHE A 428 16.20 -7.24 4.33
CA PHE A 428 15.24 -7.27 3.24
C PHE A 428 15.56 -6.23 2.16
N SER A 429 15.72 -4.97 2.55
CA SER A 429 16.06 -3.87 1.64
C SER A 429 17.44 -4.08 0.99
N ASP A 430 18.44 -4.52 1.75
CA ASP A 430 19.79 -4.76 1.22
C ASP A 430 19.84 -5.96 0.27
N LEU A 431 19.00 -6.98 0.45
CA LEU A 431 18.86 -8.11 -0.47
C LEU A 431 18.25 -7.68 -1.79
N VAL A 432 17.16 -6.90 -1.75
CA VAL A 432 16.52 -6.33 -2.95
C VAL A 432 17.49 -5.40 -3.68
N TRP A 433 18.21 -4.57 -2.92
CA TRP A 433 19.22 -3.67 -3.47
C TRP A 433 20.38 -4.42 -4.12
N GLY A 434 21.02 -5.34 -3.39
CA GLY A 434 22.21 -6.06 -3.83
C GLY A 434 21.93 -7.05 -4.97
N GLY A 435 20.77 -7.71 -4.95
CA GLY A 435 20.39 -8.70 -5.95
C GLY A 435 19.94 -8.10 -7.28
N LEU A 436 19.17 -7.01 -7.23
CA LEU A 436 18.46 -6.48 -8.41
C LEU A 436 18.67 -4.98 -8.61
N ALA A 437 18.32 -4.16 -7.63
CA ALA A 437 18.18 -2.71 -7.84
C ALA A 437 19.52 -2.01 -8.15
N ASN A 438 20.61 -2.43 -7.51
CA ASN A 438 21.92 -1.79 -7.62
C ASN A 438 22.45 -1.82 -9.06
N ARG A 439 22.37 -2.97 -9.73
CA ARG A 439 22.89 -3.13 -11.11
C ARG A 439 22.20 -2.17 -12.07
N PHE A 440 20.89 -2.04 -11.94
CA PHE A 440 20.12 -1.18 -12.82
C PHE A 440 20.28 0.31 -12.49
N PHE A 441 20.36 0.64 -11.20
CA PHE A 441 20.67 2.00 -10.77
C PHE A 441 22.03 2.45 -11.33
N LEU A 442 23.06 1.62 -11.20
CA LEU A 442 24.38 1.89 -11.76
C LEU A 442 24.34 2.05 -13.29
N LEU A 443 23.66 1.16 -14.01
CA LEU A 443 23.56 1.27 -15.47
C LEU A 443 22.93 2.61 -15.90
N GLY A 444 21.83 2.99 -15.24
CA GLY A 444 21.15 4.27 -15.51
C GLY A 444 22.02 5.49 -15.25
N LYS A 445 22.87 5.41 -14.22
CA LYS A 445 23.80 6.49 -13.81
C LYS A 445 25.12 6.49 -14.58
N CYS A 446 25.61 5.35 -15.07
CA CYS A 446 26.78 5.28 -15.93
C CYS A 446 26.59 6.09 -17.22
N TRP A 447 25.40 6.06 -17.83
CA TRP A 447 25.07 6.92 -18.96
C TRP A 447 25.14 8.41 -18.62
N PHE A 448 24.64 8.78 -17.44
CA PHE A 448 24.70 10.17 -16.97
C PHE A 448 26.15 10.62 -16.77
N LEU A 449 26.98 9.80 -16.11
CA LEU A 449 28.41 10.05 -15.95
C LEU A 449 29.14 10.17 -17.30
N PHE A 450 28.81 9.28 -18.25
CA PHE A 450 29.37 9.35 -19.60
C PHE A 450 29.02 10.67 -20.30
N THR A 451 27.76 11.09 -20.21
CA THR A 451 27.28 12.36 -20.76
C THR A 451 27.99 13.56 -20.12
N LEU A 452 28.20 13.51 -18.80
CA LEU A 452 28.98 14.52 -18.08
C LEU A 452 30.44 14.57 -18.54
N CYS A 453 31.10 13.42 -18.70
CA CYS A 453 32.47 13.37 -19.21
C CYS A 453 32.56 14.00 -20.61
N LEU A 454 31.60 13.68 -21.49
CA LEU A 454 31.52 14.31 -22.82
C LEU A 454 31.29 15.83 -22.73
N PHE A 455 30.46 16.27 -21.80
CA PHE A 455 30.21 17.70 -21.56
C PHE A 455 31.48 18.42 -21.09
N ILE A 456 32.23 17.85 -20.15
CA ILE A 456 33.52 18.39 -19.68
C ILE A 456 34.55 18.43 -20.80
N ILE A 457 34.67 17.35 -21.58
CA ILE A 457 35.60 17.29 -22.72
C ILE A 457 35.26 18.39 -23.73
N SER A 458 33.98 18.53 -24.09
CA SER A 458 33.52 19.50 -25.08
C SER A 458 33.68 20.96 -24.64
N GLN A 459 33.31 21.29 -23.40
CA GLN A 459 33.25 22.68 -22.94
C GLN A 459 34.52 23.17 -22.24
N SER A 460 35.28 22.30 -21.58
CA SER A 460 36.46 22.72 -20.80
C SER A 460 37.76 22.35 -21.50
N ILE A 461 37.92 21.09 -21.89
CA ILE A 461 39.21 20.57 -22.35
C ILE A 461 39.47 20.98 -23.81
N LEU A 462 38.52 20.69 -24.70
CA LEU A 462 38.73 20.85 -26.14
C LEU A 462 38.72 22.32 -26.60
N GLN A 463 38.12 23.22 -25.81
CA GLN A 463 38.16 24.67 -26.07
C GLN A 463 39.53 25.29 -25.77
N HIS A 464 40.26 24.81 -24.76
CA HIS A 464 41.54 25.42 -24.33
C HIS A 464 42.79 24.72 -24.89
N LEU A 465 42.65 23.51 -25.45
CA LEU A 465 43.81 22.73 -25.94
C LEU A 465 44.59 23.42 -27.08
N ASN A 466 43.97 24.28 -27.88
CA ASN A 466 44.58 24.90 -29.05
C ASN A 466 44.27 26.42 -29.13
N GLU A 467 44.72 27.20 -28.16
CA GLU A 467 44.60 28.67 -28.19
C GLU A 467 45.41 29.35 -29.33
N GLY A 468 46.24 28.60 -30.08
CA GLY A 468 47.12 29.15 -31.13
C GLY A 468 46.84 28.69 -32.57
N ASP A 469 46.44 27.44 -32.80
CA ASP A 469 46.14 26.89 -34.15
C ASP A 469 45.01 25.85 -34.02
N GLN A 470 43.75 26.29 -34.16
CA GLN A 470 42.63 25.35 -34.14
C GLN A 470 42.54 24.58 -35.45
N HIS A 471 43.26 23.46 -35.53
CA HIS A 471 43.08 22.48 -36.60
C HIS A 471 41.59 22.13 -36.78
N GLN A 472 41.14 22.03 -38.04
CA GLN A 472 39.77 21.66 -38.43
C GLN A 472 39.25 20.39 -37.73
N MET A 473 40.16 19.46 -37.39
CA MET A 473 39.86 18.25 -36.63
C MET A 473 39.29 18.54 -35.23
N THR A 474 39.84 19.54 -34.52
CA THR A 474 39.39 19.91 -33.16
C THR A 474 37.99 20.51 -33.23
N ARG A 475 37.74 21.43 -34.17
CA ARG A 475 36.42 22.07 -34.35
C ARG A 475 35.34 21.05 -34.73
N THR A 476 35.65 20.15 -35.66
CA THR A 476 34.75 19.05 -36.05
C THR A 476 34.44 18.13 -34.86
N SER A 477 35.45 17.83 -34.03
CA SER A 477 35.26 17.02 -32.81
C SER A 477 34.38 17.72 -31.77
N ILE A 478 34.54 19.04 -31.57
CA ILE A 478 33.67 19.82 -30.67
C ILE A 478 32.22 19.73 -31.16
N MET A 479 31.98 19.98 -32.45
CA MET A 479 30.63 19.92 -33.03
C MET A 479 30.01 18.53 -32.88
N ALA A 480 30.76 17.46 -33.16
CA ALA A 480 30.28 16.09 -33.02
C ALA A 480 29.89 15.76 -31.57
N ILE A 481 30.70 16.14 -30.58
CA ILE A 481 30.42 15.89 -29.17
C ILE A 481 29.22 16.73 -28.70
N ARG A 482 29.12 18.00 -29.09
CA ARG A 482 27.97 18.86 -28.76
C ARG A 482 26.68 18.35 -29.37
N CYS A 483 26.72 17.93 -30.64
CA CYS A 483 25.59 17.29 -31.30
C CYS A 483 25.14 16.04 -30.52
N PHE A 484 26.07 15.20 -30.07
CA PHE A 484 25.75 14.06 -29.22
C PHE A 484 25.12 14.46 -27.88
N ILE A 485 25.60 15.52 -27.23
CA ILE A 485 25.01 16.03 -25.98
C ILE A 485 23.58 16.55 -26.24
N TYR A 486 23.36 17.30 -27.32
CA TYR A 486 22.04 17.84 -27.65
C TYR A 486 21.06 16.77 -28.11
N VAL A 487 21.48 15.74 -28.83
CA VAL A 487 20.57 14.66 -29.23
C VAL A 487 20.36 13.67 -28.07
N GLY A 488 21.46 13.23 -27.45
CA GLY A 488 21.46 12.20 -26.41
C GLY A 488 21.00 12.71 -25.05
N SER A 489 21.63 13.76 -24.52
CA SER A 489 21.31 14.28 -23.18
C SER A 489 19.96 15.00 -23.16
N LEU A 490 19.76 15.98 -24.05
CA LEU A 490 18.51 16.75 -24.07
C LEU A 490 17.34 15.85 -24.48
N GLY A 491 17.50 14.98 -25.49
CA GLY A 491 16.46 14.03 -25.90
C GLY A 491 16.01 13.13 -24.75
N ARG A 492 16.96 12.53 -24.02
CA ARG A 492 16.65 11.69 -22.85
C ARG A 492 15.96 12.47 -21.73
N GLU A 493 16.46 13.65 -21.39
CA GLU A 493 15.86 14.47 -20.32
C GLU A 493 14.47 14.97 -20.69
N VAL A 494 14.25 15.44 -21.92
CA VAL A 494 12.92 15.84 -22.42
C VAL A 494 11.94 14.68 -22.34
N GLN A 495 12.33 13.48 -22.79
CA GLN A 495 11.48 12.29 -22.71
C GLN A 495 11.11 11.95 -21.27
N ARG A 496 12.08 12.01 -20.35
CA ARG A 496 11.86 11.72 -18.92
C ARG A 496 10.91 12.73 -18.29
N GLN A 497 11.19 14.02 -18.45
CA GLN A 497 10.40 15.10 -17.87
C GLN A 497 8.97 15.12 -18.42
N LEU A 498 8.79 14.87 -19.72
CA LEU A 498 7.48 14.76 -20.34
C LEU A 498 6.70 13.54 -19.83
N SER A 499 7.35 12.39 -19.69
CA SER A 499 6.73 11.18 -19.15
C SER A 499 6.25 11.37 -17.71
N GLU A 500 7.07 11.98 -16.85
CA GLU A 500 6.69 12.28 -15.45
C GLU A 500 5.57 13.32 -15.38
N ALA A 501 5.66 14.39 -16.17
CA ALA A 501 4.60 15.39 -16.25
C ALA A 501 3.26 14.79 -16.69
N VAL A 502 3.24 14.00 -17.77
CA VAL A 502 2.02 13.35 -18.27
C VAL A 502 1.46 12.39 -17.22
N GLY A 503 2.31 11.65 -16.51
CA GLY A 503 1.90 10.76 -15.41
C GLY A 503 1.17 11.51 -14.29
N ASP A 504 1.74 12.61 -13.81
CA ASP A 504 1.16 13.42 -12.74
C ASP A 504 -0.12 14.15 -13.18
N PHE A 505 -0.19 14.62 -14.42
CA PHE A 505 -1.40 15.23 -14.99
C PHE A 505 -2.53 14.20 -15.09
N ARG A 506 -2.25 12.98 -15.55
CA ARG A 506 -3.24 11.89 -15.58
C ARG A 506 -3.71 11.50 -14.18
N ALA A 507 -2.79 11.47 -13.21
CA ALA A 507 -3.09 11.15 -11.82
C ALA A 507 -3.72 12.31 -11.01
N ARG A 508 -3.90 13.50 -11.61
CA ARG A 508 -4.38 14.73 -10.96
C ARG A 508 -3.59 15.13 -9.71
N ARG A 509 -2.27 14.90 -9.72
CA ARG A 509 -1.36 15.25 -8.61
C ARG A 509 -0.67 16.59 -8.90
N TYR A 510 -1.24 17.69 -8.42
CA TYR A 510 -0.68 19.04 -8.58
C TYR A 510 -0.37 19.72 -7.25
N ILE A 511 0.70 20.50 -7.23
CA ILE A 511 1.01 21.44 -6.16
C ILE A 511 0.44 22.79 -6.58
N ARG A 512 -0.43 23.38 -5.75
CA ARG A 512 -1.00 24.71 -5.98
C ARG A 512 -0.13 25.72 -5.27
N LEU A 513 0.57 26.57 -6.02
CA LEU A 513 1.18 27.77 -5.43
C LEU A 513 0.11 28.85 -5.21
N SER A 514 0.37 29.74 -4.26
CA SER A 514 -0.40 30.96 -4.03
C SER A 514 -0.36 31.84 -5.29
N GLY A 515 -1.43 31.79 -6.10
CA GLY A 515 -1.49 32.48 -7.40
C GLY A 515 -2.19 31.70 -8.53
N GLY A 516 -2.69 30.49 -8.29
CA GLY A 516 -3.48 29.72 -9.28
C GLY A 516 -2.66 28.92 -10.30
N ILE A 517 -1.33 29.06 -10.29
CA ILE A 517 -0.43 28.26 -11.11
C ILE A 517 -0.28 26.87 -10.46
N CYS A 518 -0.60 25.83 -11.23
CA CYS A 518 -0.49 24.44 -10.80
C CYS A 518 0.76 23.81 -11.43
N PHE A 519 1.68 23.32 -10.60
CA PHE A 519 2.85 22.57 -11.06
C PHE A 519 2.66 21.06 -10.80
N PRO A 520 3.19 20.20 -11.68
CA PRO A 520 3.25 18.76 -11.44
C PRO A 520 3.96 18.43 -10.12
N LYS A 521 3.45 17.45 -9.37
CA LYS A 521 4.01 17.08 -8.06
C LYS A 521 5.47 16.61 -8.14
N TYR A 522 5.88 15.99 -9.25
CA TYR A 522 7.24 15.48 -9.42
C TYR A 522 8.32 16.58 -9.35
N LEU A 523 8.00 17.83 -9.72
CA LEU A 523 8.91 18.98 -9.61
C LEU A 523 9.14 19.43 -8.15
N GLY A 524 8.32 18.95 -7.21
CA GLY A 524 8.56 19.18 -5.79
C GLY A 524 9.81 18.45 -5.27
N ARG A 525 10.34 17.46 -6.01
CA ARG A 525 11.61 16.80 -5.67
C ARG A 525 12.78 17.62 -6.23
N TRP A 526 13.71 18.00 -5.36
CA TRP A 526 14.85 18.86 -5.73
C TRP A 526 15.63 18.35 -6.95
N ASN A 527 15.90 17.05 -7.01
CA ASN A 527 16.63 16.43 -8.11
C ASN A 527 15.90 16.60 -9.46
N ASN A 528 14.59 16.39 -9.48
CA ASN A 528 13.78 16.58 -10.67
C ASN A 528 13.74 18.06 -11.09
N ALA A 529 13.69 18.99 -10.14
CA ALA A 529 13.76 20.42 -10.40
C ALA A 529 15.13 20.84 -10.98
N VAL A 530 16.24 20.37 -10.40
CA VAL A 530 17.60 20.64 -10.90
C VAL A 530 17.79 20.06 -12.31
N SER A 531 17.28 18.86 -12.56
CA SER A 531 17.33 18.27 -13.90
C SER A 531 16.44 19.00 -14.91
N PHE A 532 15.26 19.47 -14.50
CA PHE A 532 14.41 20.28 -15.37
C PHE A 532 15.10 21.61 -15.71
N LEU A 533 15.77 22.24 -14.74
CA LEU A 533 16.58 23.43 -14.98
C LEU A 533 17.76 23.13 -15.92
N LEU A 534 18.43 21.99 -15.75
CA LEU A 534 19.49 21.56 -16.66
C LEU A 534 18.95 21.36 -18.09
N MET A 535 17.78 20.76 -18.26
CA MET A 535 17.13 20.61 -19.56
C MET A 535 16.90 21.98 -20.22
N ILE A 536 16.41 22.97 -19.46
CA ILE A 536 16.26 24.35 -19.94
C ILE A 536 17.61 24.94 -20.34
N CYS A 537 18.65 24.81 -19.50
CA CYS A 537 19.98 25.32 -19.82
C CYS A 537 20.54 24.69 -21.10
N VAL A 538 20.45 23.37 -21.27
CA VAL A 538 20.93 22.70 -22.49
C VAL A 538 20.10 23.09 -23.71
N MET A 539 18.79 23.32 -23.56
CA MET A 539 17.94 23.84 -24.64
C MET A 539 18.33 25.28 -25.03
N LEU A 540 18.66 26.13 -24.05
CA LEU A 540 19.18 27.47 -24.29
C LEU A 540 20.56 27.42 -24.95
N MET A 541 21.44 26.50 -24.54
CA MET A 541 22.74 26.29 -25.20
C MET A 541 22.57 25.90 -26.67
N LEU A 542 21.63 25.01 -26.98
CA LEU A 542 21.33 24.60 -28.35
C LEU A 542 20.82 25.77 -29.21
N THR A 543 19.93 26.62 -28.66
CA THR A 543 19.41 27.78 -29.40
C THR A 543 20.45 28.89 -29.57
N GLN A 544 21.42 28.98 -28.67
CA GLN A 544 22.52 29.94 -28.68
C GLN A 544 23.84 29.31 -29.15
N GLU A 545 23.80 28.21 -29.91
CA GLU A 545 25.01 27.48 -30.29
C GLU A 545 25.85 28.30 -31.28
N PRO A 546 27.08 28.73 -30.93
CA PRO A 546 27.86 29.66 -31.75
C PRO A 546 28.18 29.09 -33.14
N ILE A 547 28.35 27.76 -33.25
CA ILE A 547 28.64 27.09 -34.52
C ILE A 547 27.46 27.22 -35.51
N ILE A 548 26.22 27.16 -35.00
CA ILE A 548 25.01 27.30 -35.84
C ILE A 548 24.86 28.76 -36.28
N TRP A 549 25.04 29.72 -35.36
CA TRP A 549 24.96 31.14 -35.68
C TRP A 549 26.05 31.63 -36.64
N CYS A 550 27.22 31.00 -36.63
CA CYS A 550 28.30 31.31 -37.57
C CYS A 550 28.20 30.56 -38.90
N ALA A 551 27.29 29.58 -39.03
CA ALA A 551 27.16 28.78 -40.26
C ALA A 551 26.69 29.63 -41.46
N ASP A 552 25.84 30.64 -41.25
CA ASP A 552 25.34 31.53 -42.31
C ASP A 552 26.45 32.41 -42.93
N ASN A 553 27.58 32.56 -42.24
CA ASN A 553 28.73 33.34 -42.73
C ASN A 553 29.77 32.46 -43.45
N TYR A 554 29.45 31.19 -43.73
CA TYR A 554 30.33 30.30 -44.49
C TYR A 554 30.25 30.59 -45.99
N ASP A 555 31.35 31.06 -46.57
CA ASP A 555 31.50 31.26 -48.01
C ASP A 555 32.37 30.12 -48.60
N PRO A 556 31.78 29.15 -49.32
CA PRO A 556 32.51 28.02 -49.90
C PRO A 556 33.47 28.44 -51.03
N ASP A 557 33.30 29.63 -51.61
CA ASP A 557 34.12 30.15 -52.71
C ASP A 557 35.27 31.05 -52.23
N ALA A 558 35.44 31.22 -50.91
CA ALA A 558 36.58 31.92 -50.33
C ALA A 558 37.85 31.08 -50.51
N ASP A 559 38.45 31.20 -51.70
CA ASP A 559 39.70 30.56 -52.07
C ASP A 559 40.75 30.83 -50.98
N SER A 560 41.33 29.73 -50.49
CA SER A 560 42.23 29.53 -49.33
C SER A 560 43.48 30.43 -49.20
N GLY A 561 43.52 31.61 -49.82
CA GLY A 561 44.69 32.48 -49.87
C GLY A 561 44.45 33.99 -49.79
N ARG A 562 43.22 34.51 -49.60
CA ARG A 562 43.05 35.96 -49.44
C ARG A 562 41.90 36.38 -48.54
N SER A 563 42.25 36.75 -47.31
CA SER A 563 41.44 37.59 -46.41
C SER A 563 41.03 38.87 -47.16
N THR A 564 39.77 38.93 -47.60
CA THR A 564 39.15 40.17 -48.06
C THR A 564 37.97 40.47 -47.16
N ASN A 565 38.23 41.22 -46.07
CA ASN A 565 37.35 42.29 -45.60
C ASN A 565 38.07 43.16 -44.54
N PHE A 566 38.70 44.23 -45.03
CA PHE A 566 39.55 45.18 -44.28
C PHE A 566 38.74 46.29 -43.55
N ALA A 567 37.48 46.06 -43.23
CA ALA A 567 36.64 47.13 -42.66
C ALA A 567 36.82 47.31 -41.13
N ASN A 568 37.33 46.32 -40.39
CA ASN A 568 37.45 46.37 -38.92
C ASN A 568 38.76 45.82 -38.33
N GLY A 569 39.80 45.59 -39.14
CA GLY A 569 41.15 45.26 -38.66
C GLY A 569 41.31 43.94 -37.89
N ARG A 570 40.31 43.05 -37.88
CA ARG A 570 40.39 41.70 -37.30
C ARG A 570 40.29 40.66 -38.41
N ASN A 571 41.32 39.82 -38.57
CA ASN A 571 41.28 38.64 -39.43
C ASN A 571 40.40 37.59 -38.76
N TYR A 572 39.32 37.19 -39.41
CA TYR A 572 38.50 36.05 -38.99
C TYR A 572 38.72 34.94 -40.02
N ASP A 573 39.14 33.77 -39.56
CA ASP A 573 39.25 32.60 -40.41
C ASP A 573 37.82 32.11 -40.72
N ALA A 574 37.41 32.20 -41.98
CA ALA A 574 36.11 31.74 -42.49
C ALA A 574 36.10 30.21 -42.67
N ASP A 575 36.53 29.50 -41.63
CA ASP A 575 36.61 28.05 -41.63
C ASP A 575 35.28 27.41 -41.21
N LEU A 576 35.02 26.23 -41.76
CA LEU A 576 33.91 25.37 -41.35
C LEU A 576 33.95 25.10 -39.83
N PHE A 577 32.82 25.29 -39.15
CA PHE A 577 32.65 25.15 -37.70
C PHE A 577 33.41 26.17 -36.82
N THR A 578 33.65 27.39 -37.32
CA THR A 578 34.18 28.48 -36.48
C THR A 578 33.17 28.88 -35.38
N GLN A 579 33.69 29.23 -34.20
CA GLN A 579 32.91 29.74 -33.06
C GLN A 579 32.94 31.27 -32.94
N HIS A 580 33.86 31.92 -33.68
CA HIS A 580 34.10 33.35 -33.59
C HIS A 580 33.62 34.02 -34.87
N CYS A 581 32.46 34.65 -34.81
CA CYS A 581 31.94 35.50 -35.87
C CYS A 581 31.24 36.74 -35.26
N PRO A 582 31.06 37.83 -36.02
CA PRO A 582 30.38 39.03 -35.50
C PRO A 582 28.98 38.76 -34.95
N SER A 583 28.31 37.72 -35.48
CA SER A 583 26.97 37.28 -35.07
C SER A 583 26.98 36.23 -33.95
N SER A 584 28.14 35.87 -33.38
CA SER A 584 28.22 34.79 -32.39
C SER A 584 27.61 35.21 -31.05
N SER A 585 26.72 34.38 -30.49
CA SER A 585 26.09 34.54 -29.18
C SER A 585 26.98 34.06 -28.01
N LEU A 586 28.31 34.15 -28.14
CA LEU A 586 29.26 33.56 -27.19
C LEU A 586 29.11 34.14 -25.77
N GLU A 587 28.82 35.43 -25.66
CA GLU A 587 28.62 36.14 -24.38
C GLU A 587 27.44 35.59 -23.57
N VAL A 588 26.41 35.06 -24.24
CA VAL A 588 25.24 34.43 -23.58
C VAL A 588 25.47 32.94 -23.40
N TYR A 589 26.08 32.28 -24.37
CA TYR A 589 26.35 30.85 -24.32
C TYR A 589 27.29 30.47 -23.16
N ALA A 590 28.38 31.23 -22.95
CA ALA A 590 29.36 30.95 -21.91
C ALA A 590 28.77 30.87 -20.48
N PRO A 591 28.05 31.88 -19.96
CA PRO A 591 27.45 31.80 -18.62
C PRO A 591 26.38 30.71 -18.52
N VAL A 592 25.59 30.47 -19.57
CA VAL A 592 24.60 29.37 -19.57
C VAL A 592 25.30 28.01 -19.50
N SER A 593 26.41 27.83 -20.23
CA SER A 593 27.22 26.60 -20.20
C SER A 593 27.88 26.38 -18.83
N MET A 594 28.32 27.45 -18.18
CA MET A 594 28.86 27.40 -16.81
C MET A 594 27.80 26.95 -15.82
N VAL A 595 26.59 27.50 -15.90
CA VAL A 595 25.46 27.08 -15.06
C VAL A 595 25.11 25.61 -15.33
N ALA A 596 25.03 25.19 -16.60
CA ALA A 596 24.80 23.80 -16.95
C ALA A 596 25.87 22.85 -16.37
N MET A 597 27.15 23.24 -16.40
CA MET A 597 28.25 22.49 -15.79
C MET A 597 28.03 22.30 -14.28
N LEU A 598 27.69 23.37 -13.56
CA LEU A 598 27.40 23.31 -12.13
C LEU A 598 26.19 22.43 -11.82
N LEU A 599 25.15 22.48 -12.66
CA LEU A 599 23.96 21.63 -12.50
C LEU A 599 24.28 20.15 -12.73
N TYR A 600 25.10 19.81 -13.73
CA TYR A 600 25.56 18.43 -13.91
C TYR A 600 26.32 17.92 -12.69
N TRP A 601 27.25 18.70 -12.14
CA TRP A 601 27.97 18.33 -10.91
C TRP A 601 27.04 18.21 -9.71
N THR A 602 26.04 19.08 -9.61
CA THR A 602 25.02 19.01 -8.55
C THR A 602 24.22 17.70 -8.64
N LEU A 603 23.85 17.27 -9.85
CA LEU A 603 23.12 16.02 -10.08
C LEU A 603 23.96 14.76 -9.79
N ILE A 604 25.28 14.85 -9.71
CA ILE A 604 26.13 13.74 -9.24
C ILE A 604 25.81 13.39 -7.79
N VAL A 605 25.31 14.33 -6.98
CA VAL A 605 24.92 14.08 -5.59
C VAL A 605 23.91 12.93 -5.47
N ASP A 606 23.10 12.65 -6.50
CA ASP A 606 22.24 11.47 -6.53
C ASP A 606 23.00 10.13 -6.43
N LEU A 607 24.25 10.06 -6.89
CA LEU A 607 25.07 8.84 -6.78
C LEU A 607 25.32 8.45 -5.33
N THR A 608 25.15 9.38 -4.39
CA THR A 608 25.32 9.13 -2.96
C THR A 608 24.35 8.06 -2.46
N VAL A 609 23.19 7.86 -3.12
CA VAL A 609 22.21 6.79 -2.80
C VAL A 609 22.83 5.39 -2.89
N PHE A 610 23.89 5.22 -3.68
CA PHE A 610 24.65 3.96 -3.77
C PHE A 610 25.16 3.49 -2.41
N SER A 611 25.56 4.41 -1.54
CA SER A 611 26.03 4.12 -0.18
C SER A 611 25.13 4.78 0.85
N THR A 612 24.49 3.99 1.72
CA THR A 612 23.64 4.52 2.79
C THR A 612 24.39 5.50 3.68
N ARG A 613 25.69 5.27 3.92
CA ARG A 613 26.52 6.16 4.74
C ARG A 613 26.72 7.52 4.07
N VAL A 614 27.02 7.53 2.78
CA VAL A 614 27.25 8.78 2.03
C VAL A 614 25.93 9.52 1.82
N SER A 615 24.85 8.81 1.50
CA SER A 615 23.51 9.40 1.40
C SER A 615 23.05 9.99 2.73
N ALA A 616 23.28 9.30 3.87
CA ALA A 616 22.97 9.85 5.18
C ALA A 616 23.76 11.13 5.43
N PHE A 617 25.06 11.15 5.14
CA PHE A 617 25.89 12.35 5.26
C PHE A 617 25.37 13.53 4.42
N VAL A 618 25.01 13.28 3.15
CA VAL A 618 24.45 14.33 2.27
C VAL A 618 23.11 14.85 2.79
N LEU A 619 22.26 13.97 3.33
CA LEU A 619 21.02 14.39 3.98
C LEU A 619 21.28 15.22 5.23
N VAL A 620 22.30 14.87 6.03
CA VAL A 620 22.75 15.72 7.15
C VAL A 620 23.12 17.11 6.62
N CYS A 621 23.99 17.17 5.60
CA CYS A 621 24.41 18.43 5.00
C CYS A 621 23.21 19.26 4.55
N ALA A 622 22.28 18.65 3.80
CA ALA A 622 21.07 19.32 3.31
C ALA A 622 20.20 19.86 4.45
N HIS A 623 20.06 19.12 5.56
CA HIS A 623 19.30 19.59 6.71
C HIS A 623 20.02 20.73 7.45
N THR A 624 21.34 20.66 7.57
CA THR A 624 22.15 21.72 8.18
C THR A 624 22.24 23.00 7.31
N MET A 625 21.88 22.94 6.02
CA MET A 625 21.90 24.12 5.14
C MET A 625 20.96 25.24 5.60
N SER A 626 19.85 24.93 6.28
CA SER A 626 18.96 25.98 6.81
C SER A 626 19.62 26.78 7.92
N GLU A 627 20.33 26.10 8.84
CA GLU A 627 21.10 26.73 9.90
C GLU A 627 22.24 27.57 9.33
N LEU A 628 22.95 27.04 8.33
CA LEU A 628 23.97 27.80 7.60
C LEU A 628 23.37 29.03 6.91
N GLY A 629 22.16 28.92 6.33
CA GLY A 629 21.46 30.03 5.71
C GLY A 629 21.12 31.15 6.69
N LEU A 630 20.63 30.80 7.88
CA LEU A 630 20.38 31.76 8.96
C LEU A 630 21.67 32.44 9.43
N PHE A 631 22.76 31.67 9.54
CA PHE A 631 24.07 32.22 9.86
C PHE A 631 24.58 33.18 8.78
N ILE A 632 24.50 32.81 7.50
CA ILE A 632 24.91 33.67 6.38
C ILE A 632 24.10 34.96 6.39
N LEU A 633 22.79 34.89 6.67
CA LEU A 633 21.94 36.08 6.79
C LEU A 633 22.37 37.00 7.93
N ALA A 634 22.67 36.43 9.11
CA ALA A 634 23.16 37.19 10.26
C ALA A 634 24.54 37.82 9.97
N MET A 635 25.44 37.06 9.32
CA MET A 635 26.75 37.54 8.92
C MET A 635 26.65 38.65 7.86
N PHE A 636 25.76 38.50 6.88
CA PHE A 636 25.50 39.53 5.87
C PHE A 636 24.99 40.82 6.52
N PHE A 637 24.06 40.73 7.47
CA PHE A 637 23.59 41.90 8.21
C PHE A 637 24.71 42.56 9.02
N LEU A 638 25.57 41.77 9.66
CA LEU A 638 26.72 42.28 10.40
C LEU A 638 27.72 42.98 9.46
N ILE A 639 28.07 42.35 8.34
CA ILE A 639 28.96 42.92 7.32
C ILE A 639 28.38 44.22 6.77
N LEU A 640 27.09 44.26 6.44
CA LEU A 640 26.42 45.47 5.94
C LEU A 640 26.41 46.59 6.99
N ALA A 641 26.09 46.27 8.23
CA ALA A 641 26.08 47.24 9.33
C ALA A 641 27.46 47.85 9.54
N PHE A 642 28.50 47.02 9.67
CA PHE A 642 29.87 47.51 9.86
C PHE A 642 30.44 48.20 8.62
N SER A 643 30.12 47.72 7.43
CA SER A 643 30.49 48.38 6.17
C SER A 643 29.88 49.77 6.06
N SER A 644 28.60 49.93 6.39
CA SER A 644 27.95 51.24 6.38
C SER A 644 28.52 52.18 7.45
N ALA A 645 28.90 51.64 8.62
CA ALA A 645 29.53 52.41 9.69
C ALA A 645 30.94 52.88 9.28
N VAL A 646 31.78 52.00 8.73
CA VAL A 646 33.14 52.36 8.28
C VAL A 646 33.09 53.36 7.12
N SER A 647 32.21 53.15 6.14
CA SER A 647 32.03 54.07 5.01
C SER A 647 31.55 55.47 5.42
N SER A 648 31.05 55.66 6.64
CA SER A 648 30.64 56.96 7.17
C SER A 648 31.78 57.72 7.87
N LEU A 649 32.90 57.06 8.12
CA LEU A 649 34.09 57.67 8.71
C LEU A 649 34.93 58.37 7.63
N ASP A 650 35.49 59.52 7.97
CA ASP A 650 36.43 60.23 7.09
C ASP A 650 37.81 59.56 7.20
N HIS A 651 38.13 58.69 6.23
CA HIS A 651 39.40 57.96 6.15
C HIS A 651 39.91 57.89 4.71
N HIS A 652 41.22 57.72 4.51
CA HIS A 652 41.85 57.63 3.18
C HIS A 652 42.14 56.20 2.70
N ASN A 653 41.55 55.18 3.32
CA ASN A 653 41.78 53.78 2.91
C ASN A 653 40.88 53.36 1.73
N ASP A 654 41.50 52.98 0.62
CA ASP A 654 40.84 52.55 -0.62
C ASP A 654 40.00 51.27 -0.44
N ASP A 655 40.39 50.36 0.47
CA ASP A 655 39.67 49.12 0.75
C ASP A 655 38.29 49.34 1.37
N PHE A 656 38.08 50.54 1.93
CA PHE A 656 36.84 50.96 2.55
C PHE A 656 36.20 52.15 1.82
N SER A 657 36.60 52.39 0.55
CA SER A 657 36.05 53.44 -0.31
C SER A 657 34.59 53.12 -0.73
N GLY A 658 33.67 53.34 0.20
CA GLY A 658 32.24 53.08 0.02
C GLY A 658 31.78 51.71 0.54
N ILE A 659 30.46 51.52 0.51
CA ILE A 659 29.80 50.31 1.04
C ILE A 659 30.23 49.04 0.29
N PRO A 660 30.21 48.96 -1.06
CA PRO A 660 30.54 47.72 -1.76
C PRO A 660 31.98 47.23 -1.51
N SER A 661 32.96 48.14 -1.58
CA SER A 661 34.37 47.84 -1.30
C SER A 661 34.55 47.39 0.15
N SER A 662 33.94 48.12 1.10
CA SER A 662 33.97 47.77 2.52
C SER A 662 33.33 46.41 2.80
N MET A 663 32.20 46.05 2.15
CA MET A 663 31.57 44.74 2.30
C MET A 663 32.46 43.62 1.78
N MET A 664 33.14 43.82 0.65
CA MET A 664 34.08 42.85 0.09
C MET A 664 35.27 42.63 1.02
N SER A 665 35.91 43.71 1.46
CA SER A 665 37.03 43.68 2.42
C SER A 665 36.65 43.01 3.74
N LEU A 666 35.49 43.33 4.33
CA LEU A 666 35.01 42.67 5.55
C LEU A 666 34.64 41.19 5.33
N THR A 667 34.11 40.83 4.16
CA THR A 667 33.84 39.42 3.80
C THR A 667 35.15 38.63 3.69
N GLU A 668 36.16 39.19 3.03
CA GLU A 668 37.50 38.60 2.96
C GLU A 668 38.12 38.44 4.34
N MET A 669 37.94 39.41 5.24
CA MET A 669 38.36 39.29 6.64
C MET A 669 37.61 38.20 7.38
N THR A 670 36.30 38.01 7.13
CA THR A 670 35.53 36.91 7.73
C THR A 670 36.00 35.54 7.24
N LEU A 671 36.33 35.43 5.96
CA LEU A 671 36.85 34.20 5.36
C LEU A 671 38.35 34.00 5.60
N SER A 672 39.02 34.91 6.31
CA SER A 672 40.47 34.91 6.53
C SER A 672 41.28 34.93 5.22
N MET A 673 40.74 35.56 4.17
CA MET A 673 41.36 35.73 2.85
C MET A 673 41.95 37.13 2.63
N TYR A 674 41.77 38.05 3.60
CA TYR A 674 42.22 39.43 3.45
C TYR A 674 43.76 39.56 3.44
N PRO A 675 44.37 40.30 2.49
CA PRO A 675 45.82 40.35 2.31
C PRO A 675 46.58 40.90 3.52
N THR A 676 47.69 40.26 3.89
CA THR A 676 48.48 40.66 5.07
C THR A 676 49.07 42.07 4.97
N GLY A 677 49.39 42.53 3.76
CA GLY A 677 49.96 43.87 3.52
C GLY A 677 48.97 45.01 3.76
N HIS A 678 47.67 44.76 3.59
CA HIS A 678 46.65 45.80 3.74
C HIS A 678 46.33 46.08 5.22
N PHE A 679 46.62 45.14 6.13
CA PHE A 679 46.52 45.40 7.58
C PHE A 679 47.46 46.50 8.07
N ALA A 680 48.61 46.70 7.42
CA ALA A 680 49.53 47.79 7.77
C ALA A 680 48.90 49.17 7.51
N VAL A 681 48.14 49.29 6.42
CA VAL A 681 47.41 50.52 6.04
C VAL A 681 46.24 50.78 6.98
N ILE A 682 45.54 49.73 7.44
CA ILE A 682 44.49 49.86 8.46
C ILE A 682 45.04 50.39 9.78
N ALA A 683 46.26 50.01 10.16
CA ALA A 683 46.89 50.43 11.40
C ALA A 683 47.20 51.94 11.46
N GLU A 684 47.28 52.62 10.31
CA GLU A 684 47.51 54.07 10.23
C GLU A 684 46.31 54.89 10.72
N THR A 685 45.08 54.34 10.65
CA THR A 685 43.86 55.01 11.10
C THR A 685 43.26 54.31 12.32
N PRO A 686 43.46 54.83 13.56
CA PRO A 686 43.14 54.11 14.79
C PRO A 686 41.65 53.81 14.97
N ILE A 687 40.76 54.66 14.42
CA ILE A 687 39.31 54.48 14.50
C ILE A 687 38.86 53.32 13.62
N VAL A 688 39.37 53.23 12.38
CA VAL A 688 39.07 52.13 11.45
C VAL A 688 39.60 50.82 12.03
N LEU A 689 40.82 50.81 12.58
CA LEU A 689 41.39 49.65 13.26
C LEU A 689 40.50 49.16 14.41
N ALA A 690 39.97 50.07 15.23
CA ALA A 690 39.10 49.71 16.35
C ALA A 690 37.77 49.09 15.87
N VAL A 691 37.13 49.66 14.85
CA VAL A 691 35.87 49.15 14.28
C VAL A 691 36.06 47.79 13.62
N VAL A 692 37.13 47.61 12.83
CA VAL A 692 37.49 46.33 12.20
C VAL A 692 37.86 45.28 13.24
N SER A 693 38.54 45.66 14.32
CA SER A 693 38.84 44.74 15.43
C SER A 693 37.58 44.28 16.14
N LEU A 694 36.63 45.19 16.40
CA LEU A 694 35.33 44.85 16.98
C LEU A 694 34.54 43.91 16.05
N PHE A 695 34.51 44.19 14.75
CA PHE A 695 33.92 43.31 13.75
C PHE A 695 34.54 41.92 13.80
N SER A 696 35.87 41.81 13.82
CA SER A 696 36.57 40.53 13.87
C SER A 696 36.23 39.73 15.15
N ILE A 697 36.11 40.39 16.31
CA ILE A 697 35.66 39.75 17.55
C ILE A 697 34.22 39.23 17.40
N MET A 698 33.31 40.03 16.86
CA MET A 698 31.90 39.64 16.71
C MET A 698 31.68 38.57 15.63
N GLY A 699 32.22 38.77 14.43
CA GLY A 699 32.08 37.88 13.29
C GLY A 699 32.92 36.61 13.41
N ASN A 700 34.23 36.77 13.63
CA ASN A 700 35.16 35.64 13.51
C ASN A 700 35.29 34.86 14.81
N VAL A 701 35.26 35.52 15.97
CA VAL A 701 35.40 34.83 17.26
C VAL A 701 34.04 34.36 17.77
N PHE A 702 33.03 35.23 17.80
CA PHE A 702 31.73 34.87 18.38
C PHE A 702 30.85 34.07 17.39
N LEU A 703 30.53 34.66 16.23
CA LEU A 703 29.56 34.04 15.31
C LEU A 703 30.07 32.73 14.70
N LEU A 704 31.33 32.63 14.24
CA LEU A 704 31.84 31.37 13.68
C LEU A 704 31.90 30.24 14.72
N ASN A 705 32.32 30.52 15.96
CA ASN A 705 32.33 29.50 17.01
C ASN A 705 30.91 29.07 17.40
N LEU A 706 29.95 30.01 17.39
CA LEU A 706 28.54 29.71 17.59
C LEU A 706 27.99 28.80 16.47
N LEU A 707 28.33 29.07 15.21
CA LEU A 707 27.98 28.21 14.08
C LEU A 707 28.52 26.79 14.25
N VAL A 708 29.80 26.63 14.62
CA VAL A 708 30.41 25.31 14.84
C VAL A 708 29.70 24.55 15.96
N ALA A 709 29.34 25.24 17.05
CA ALA A 709 28.59 24.64 18.15
C ALA A 709 27.18 24.19 17.70
N GLN A 710 26.47 25.02 16.96
CA GLN A 710 25.14 24.69 16.42
C GLN A 710 25.19 23.51 15.45
N LEU A 711 26.13 23.51 14.51
CA LEU A 711 26.31 22.41 13.55
C LEU A 711 26.65 21.09 14.25
N THR A 712 27.49 21.14 15.28
CA THR A 712 27.86 19.94 16.06
C THR A 712 26.66 19.40 16.83
N GLY A 713 25.86 20.27 17.45
CA GLY A 713 24.64 19.89 18.15
C GLY A 713 23.61 19.26 17.22
N ALA A 714 23.33 19.93 16.09
CA ALA A 714 22.40 19.42 15.08
C ALA A 714 22.86 18.08 14.49
N TYR A 715 24.15 17.91 14.21
CA TYR A 715 24.70 16.65 13.71
C TYR A 715 24.42 15.48 14.67
N GLN A 716 24.69 15.66 15.97
CA GLN A 716 24.54 14.59 16.96
C GLN A 716 23.09 14.15 17.14
N THR A 717 22.14 15.09 17.11
CA THR A 717 20.71 14.77 17.28
C THR A 717 20.13 14.02 16.08
N ILE A 718 20.59 14.33 14.86
CA ILE A 718 19.88 13.91 13.65
C ILE A 718 20.57 12.70 12.98
N HIS A 719 21.86 12.45 13.24
CA HIS A 719 22.63 11.39 12.55
C HIS A 719 22.01 9.99 12.64
N THR A 720 21.46 9.59 13.79
CA THR A 720 20.86 8.25 13.96
C THR A 720 19.64 8.04 13.07
N ASP A 721 18.81 9.07 12.95
CA ASP A 721 17.56 8.99 12.20
C ASP A 721 17.82 9.15 10.69
N LEU A 722 18.89 9.86 10.30
CA LEU A 722 19.26 10.07 8.89
C LEU A 722 19.75 8.82 8.19
N VAL A 723 20.31 7.85 8.92
CA VAL A 723 20.57 6.54 8.34
C VAL A 723 19.26 5.85 7.94
N GLY A 724 18.21 6.01 8.75
CA GLY A 724 16.85 5.55 8.45
C GLY A 724 16.27 6.26 7.24
N TYR A 725 16.33 7.59 7.20
CA TYR A 725 15.87 8.37 6.03
C TYR A 725 16.65 8.04 4.75
N ALA A 726 17.96 7.80 4.83
CA ALA A 726 18.74 7.36 3.68
C ALA A 726 18.27 6.01 3.14
N ARG A 727 17.88 5.09 4.03
CA ARG A 727 17.29 3.79 3.66
C ARG A 727 15.91 3.94 3.06
N LEU A 728 15.04 4.79 3.64
CA LEU A 728 13.73 5.10 3.09
C LEU A 728 13.84 5.72 1.69
N ASN A 729 14.75 6.67 1.50
CA ASN A 729 15.01 7.29 0.20
C ASN A 729 15.47 6.25 -0.83
N ARG A 730 16.34 5.32 -0.43
CA ARG A 730 16.72 4.17 -1.28
C ARG A 730 15.54 3.25 -1.58
N GLY A 731 14.71 2.93 -0.59
CA GLY A 731 13.52 2.09 -0.75
C GLY A 731 12.46 2.72 -1.66
N SER A 732 12.39 4.05 -1.70
CA SER A 732 11.49 4.81 -2.58
C SER A 732 11.89 4.82 -4.06
N LEU A 733 13.05 4.23 -4.40
CA LEU A 733 13.43 4.03 -5.79
C LEU A 733 12.54 2.94 -6.37
N ASP A 734 11.51 3.36 -7.11
CA ASP A 734 10.56 2.48 -7.79
C ASP A 734 11.27 1.45 -8.69
N LEU A 735 11.52 0.23 -8.17
CA LEU A 735 12.08 -0.89 -8.94
C LEU A 735 11.25 -1.20 -10.19
N LEU A 736 9.93 -0.98 -10.11
CA LEU A 736 8.99 -1.22 -11.20
C LEU A 736 9.24 -0.29 -12.41
N LYS A 737 9.66 0.96 -12.17
CA LYS A 737 9.98 1.92 -13.26
C LYS A 737 11.23 1.49 -14.00
N VAL A 738 12.19 0.89 -13.29
CA VAL A 738 13.44 0.42 -13.85
C VAL A 738 13.25 -0.81 -14.73
N ILE A 739 12.38 -1.75 -14.33
CA ILE A 739 12.00 -2.92 -15.14
C ILE A 739 11.21 -2.50 -16.38
N CYS A 740 10.24 -1.59 -16.25
CA CYS A 740 9.51 -1.02 -17.39
C CYS A 740 10.43 -0.26 -18.35
N PHE A 741 11.40 0.49 -17.83
CA PHE A 741 12.39 1.21 -18.63
C PHE A 741 13.27 0.24 -19.43
N LEU A 742 13.65 -0.92 -18.85
CA LEU A 742 14.43 -1.95 -19.54
C LEU A 742 13.61 -2.71 -20.58
N LEU A 743 12.33 -3.00 -20.34
CA LEU A 743 11.46 -3.52 -21.39
C LEU A 743 11.35 -2.51 -22.55
N LEU A 744 11.28 -1.22 -22.25
CA LEU A 744 11.31 -0.16 -23.27
C LEU A 744 12.66 -0.02 -23.96
N LEU A 745 13.78 -0.17 -23.25
CA LEU A 745 15.13 -0.03 -23.79
C LEU A 745 15.55 -1.27 -24.58
N VAL A 746 15.13 -2.46 -24.16
CA VAL A 746 15.23 -3.71 -24.92
C VAL A 746 14.34 -3.63 -26.15
N CYS A 747 13.10 -3.15 -26.04
CA CYS A 747 12.25 -2.91 -27.20
C CYS A 747 12.83 -1.86 -28.16
N CYS A 748 13.37 -0.74 -27.65
CA CYS A 748 14.01 0.29 -28.49
C CYS A 748 15.33 -0.19 -29.09
N CYS A 749 16.17 -0.92 -28.36
CA CYS A 749 17.38 -1.52 -28.90
C CYS A 749 17.04 -2.62 -29.91
N LEU A 750 16.00 -3.44 -29.68
CA LEU A 750 15.47 -4.39 -30.67
C LEU A 750 14.87 -3.68 -31.88
N PHE A 751 14.29 -2.49 -31.71
CA PHE A 751 13.75 -1.69 -32.81
C PHE A 751 14.86 -1.03 -33.62
N ILE A 752 15.92 -0.52 -32.97
CA ILE A 752 17.12 0.04 -33.62
C ILE A 752 17.94 -1.08 -34.28
N LEU A 753 18.08 -2.23 -33.62
CA LEU A 753 18.72 -3.42 -34.18
C LEU A 753 17.89 -3.99 -35.33
N ASN A 754 16.55 -4.04 -35.25
CA ASN A 754 15.71 -4.44 -36.40
C ASN A 754 15.75 -3.42 -37.55
N CYS A 755 15.87 -2.12 -37.27
CA CYS A 755 16.09 -1.11 -38.30
C CYS A 755 17.47 -1.23 -38.97
N SER A 756 18.49 -1.72 -38.26
CA SER A 756 19.82 -2.02 -38.85
C SER A 756 19.94 -3.45 -39.41
N TYR A 757 19.08 -4.40 -39.01
CA TYR A 757 19.10 -5.80 -39.47
C TYR A 757 18.11 -6.10 -40.60
N SER A 758 17.19 -5.19 -40.91
CA SER A 758 16.20 -5.35 -41.99
C SER A 758 16.84 -5.44 -43.40
N ASP A 759 18.14 -5.15 -43.55
CA ASP A 759 18.83 -5.20 -44.84
C ASP A 759 19.75 -6.42 -45.02
N CYS A 760 19.91 -7.33 -44.03
CA CYS A 760 20.99 -8.32 -44.13
C CYS A 760 20.67 -9.82 -43.94
N PHE A 761 19.50 -10.27 -43.46
CA PHE A 761 19.30 -11.73 -43.31
C PHE A 761 17.86 -12.22 -43.53
N ALA A 762 17.57 -12.66 -44.76
CA ALA A 762 16.39 -13.45 -45.14
C ALA A 762 16.67 -14.98 -45.15
N ALA A 763 17.67 -15.46 -44.40
CA ALA A 763 18.02 -16.87 -44.37
C ALA A 763 18.31 -17.35 -42.94
N ASP A 764 17.43 -18.22 -42.45
CA ASP A 764 17.60 -19.13 -41.30
C ASP A 764 16.85 -18.75 -40.01
N ARG A 765 15.64 -19.31 -39.92
CA ARG A 765 14.62 -19.02 -38.90
C ARG A 765 14.41 -20.22 -37.95
N ARG A 766 15.46 -21.02 -37.67
CA ARG A 766 15.35 -22.24 -36.84
C ARG A 766 16.11 -22.26 -35.52
N SER A 767 16.97 -21.29 -35.21
CA SER A 767 17.82 -21.32 -34.01
C SER A 767 17.29 -20.55 -32.79
N VAL A 768 16.21 -19.76 -32.93
CA VAL A 768 15.74 -18.85 -31.87
C VAL A 768 14.80 -19.51 -30.85
N MET A 769 14.19 -20.66 -31.15
CA MET A 769 13.31 -21.37 -30.20
C MET A 769 14.03 -22.16 -29.10
N GLN A 770 15.37 -22.24 -29.11
CA GLN A 770 16.11 -23.10 -28.19
C GLN A 770 16.76 -22.35 -27.01
N VAL A 771 16.66 -21.01 -26.97
CA VAL A 771 17.23 -20.18 -25.89
C VAL A 771 16.18 -19.83 -24.80
N GLU A 772 14.89 -20.00 -25.09
CA GLU A 772 13.80 -19.75 -24.11
C GLU A 772 13.69 -20.85 -23.04
N SER A 773 14.24 -22.05 -23.25
CA SER A 773 14.20 -23.13 -22.23
C SER A 773 15.28 -23.00 -21.14
N ASP A 774 16.38 -22.31 -21.42
CA ASP A 774 17.57 -22.35 -20.55
C ASP A 774 17.62 -21.17 -19.57
N VAL A 775 16.69 -20.22 -19.66
CA VAL A 775 16.56 -19.08 -18.73
C VAL A 775 15.55 -19.36 -17.61
N LEU A 776 14.80 -20.47 -17.70
CA LEU A 776 13.79 -20.90 -16.71
C LEU A 776 14.23 -22.11 -15.85
N ALA A 777 15.53 -22.43 -15.83
CA ALA A 777 16.17 -23.32 -14.86
C ALA A 777 17.20 -22.52 -14.04
#